data_AF-A0A3D1UE40-F1
#
_entry.id   AF-A0A3D1UE40-F1
#
_cell.length_a   1.000
_cell.length_b   1.000
_cell.length_c   1.000
_cell.angle_alpha   90.00
_cell.angle_beta   90.00
_cell.angle_gamma   90.00
#
_symmetry.space_group_name_H-M   'P 1'
#
loop_
_entity.id
_entity.type
_entity.pdbx_description
1 polymer ?
#
loop_
_entity_poly.entity_id
_entity_poly.type
_entity_poly.pdbx_seq_one_letter_code
_entity_poly.pdbx_strand_id
1 'polypeptide(L)'
;MSRDIRRRDSFGSVLLYIGEGALHECASRRFASRRSAFADIRRADGEFEVARRRPPVQHERVKFARGAATLFGEVDGHAGKPRTRVFADDLVVVDAEHGDIVRHGELGAAAGQKDVRRAIVEGAEDARRLRQRDEPVFQPRTVRVVENLHTGAAASHFRPEGRPAGRRPEDVLACGDVTVGDAPTLGDEVPRRGPCDGPRVVMDKYGGRVARQDGWRGVAVEKDGRDGQVRMHAADVGRFGPADEDAVVFPFGPAQQVRRKGGFVADKFDFPVVSFAQEAVDAIELFAPGVGGEGRDDQYAEGWRGGIHGIIISKNGVHVQMFAWDVRKSCRERKQFPAQVWYNIDMKRILLGTVLIAVLHDATAGADELTLFDAATTPRESIAAQDGATLDWKPDMLTVRTKTAGGYPGFTVEGPWDLSAYGEIAVEFVGGGRENRCTVRLLNAGGRPDGKGCFITKFRVDPWRTQVRSQPIPPDLPGWRGILSELKGIRTWALPYLLWNTNTAGVALWNHEDVPVSTLNRKWVAQAAVYVNAPGAATAWSVRRIVARGKPIAAESLPAFARMSAAEFFPFIDEYGQFKHRDWPDKIHSDADLAAQREKEAKDLAAHPGPNGWDKWGGWADGPKFPATGGFSTVKWRGKWWIVDPDGNLWWSHGAVRVTPSSAITPLDGRTKWFARLPEPGSSEALFYTTKDELLYPYYGRNGFTRTYDFSAQNIRRKYGENWFEAWADLAHRRLRSWGCNTIANSSDRRICLMDRTPYTERFEVHSKPLAGHKGGWWDFADPFDPSFRAEARRQASEVFHREFADPWCIGFFVDNEQNWGEPHTLGVSTLKSPADQTAKRVLVERLKAKYGTIAALNAAWRTAYADWEGFLSTTTPPADLTGAKADLAAFATEMAETYYRVIKEEIKRANPGKLYLGCRYAGVPKDFVVRAAAKHCDILSYNIYTPNPSWFKLPEGVDKPVLIGEFHFGALDRGPFCPGLILLKDQKERAKVYGEYVRGALAHPNLVGVHWHQFSDQATSGRFDGENMQVGWTDVCDTPYRETVESVREVGLNLYRIRAGEAK
;
A
#
# COMPACT_ATOMS: atom_id res chain seq x y z
N MET A 1 16.45 -52.83 19.86
CA MET A 1 15.38 -53.85 19.97
C MET A 1 14.04 -53.16 19.68
N SER A 2 13.02 -53.72 19.03
CA SER A 2 12.99 -54.70 17.90
C SER A 2 11.54 -55.09 17.54
N ARG A 3 11.14 -54.94 16.25
CA ARG A 3 9.93 -55.49 15.57
C ARG A 3 8.55 -55.02 16.11
N ASP A 4 7.58 -54.58 15.29
CA ASP A 4 6.94 -55.04 14.02
C ASP A 4 5.66 -55.88 14.27
N ILE A 5 4.50 -55.23 14.13
CA ILE A 5 3.13 -55.80 14.01
C ILE A 5 2.38 -54.98 12.94
N ARG A 6 1.44 -55.60 12.21
CA ARG A 6 0.95 -55.12 10.90
C ARG A 6 -0.58 -55.00 10.75
N ARG A 7 -0.98 -53.88 10.12
CA ARG A 7 -2.04 -53.73 9.07
C ARG A 7 -3.55 -53.90 9.39
N ARG A 8 -4.31 -53.19 8.55
CA ARG A 8 -5.77 -53.24 8.24
C ARG A 8 -6.74 -52.54 9.20
N ASP A 9 -7.79 -51.85 8.74
CA ASP A 9 -8.08 -51.32 7.39
C ASP A 9 -9.07 -50.11 7.48
N SER A 10 -9.08 -49.29 6.43
CA SER A 10 -10.09 -48.32 5.96
C SER A 10 -11.29 -47.89 6.83
N PHE A 11 -11.42 -46.58 7.10
CA PHE A 11 -12.51 -45.67 6.62
C PHE A 11 -12.12 -44.21 6.98
N GLY A 12 -12.89 -43.18 6.60
CA GLY A 12 -12.49 -41.79 6.89
C GLY A 12 -13.61 -40.75 6.82
N SER A 13 -13.34 -39.55 7.37
CA SER A 13 -13.98 -38.23 7.12
C SER A 13 -13.88 -37.30 8.36
N VAL A 14 -13.37 -36.08 8.16
CA VAL A 14 -13.87 -34.79 8.72
C VAL A 14 -13.89 -34.54 10.26
N LEU A 15 -13.05 -33.58 10.71
CA LEU A 15 -13.08 -32.77 11.98
C LEU A 15 -13.11 -33.55 13.34
N LEU A 16 -12.47 -33.12 14.43
CA LEU A 16 -12.42 -31.77 15.03
C LEU A 16 -11.13 -31.56 15.90
N TYR A 17 -11.07 -30.51 16.73
CA TYR A 17 -9.85 -29.99 17.37
C TYR A 17 -10.06 -29.72 18.88
N ILE A 18 -9.76 -30.71 19.73
CA ILE A 18 -9.69 -30.69 21.21
C ILE A 18 -8.70 -31.80 21.61
N GLY A 19 -7.82 -31.75 22.61
CA GLY A 19 -7.41 -30.71 23.57
C GLY A 19 -6.50 -31.39 24.63
N GLU A 20 -5.50 -30.70 25.18
CA GLU A 20 -4.51 -31.34 26.09
C GLU A 20 -5.02 -31.53 27.53
N GLY A 21 -4.68 -32.67 28.14
CA GLY A 21 -5.08 -33.04 29.51
C GLY A 21 -4.02 -33.91 30.22
N ALA A 22 -3.64 -33.49 31.42
CA ALA A 22 -2.47 -33.89 32.22
C ALA A 22 -2.22 -35.39 32.51
N LEU A 23 -0.98 -35.71 32.94
CA LEU A 23 -0.62 -36.94 33.65
C LEU A 23 0.13 -36.65 34.98
N HIS A 24 -0.54 -36.98 36.08
CA HIS A 24 -0.07 -37.36 37.43
C HIS A 24 0.89 -36.49 38.29
N GLU A 25 0.48 -36.33 39.55
CA GLU A 25 1.32 -35.98 40.71
C GLU A 25 2.20 -37.15 41.20
N CYS A 26 3.28 -36.84 41.93
CA CYS A 26 3.50 -37.46 43.25
C CYS A 26 4.56 -36.74 44.13
N ALA A 27 4.14 -36.33 45.34
CA ALA A 27 4.83 -36.33 46.64
C ALA A 27 6.26 -35.74 46.84
N SER A 28 6.69 -35.35 48.06
CA SER A 28 6.00 -34.66 49.18
C SER A 28 7.04 -34.17 50.23
N ARG A 29 6.75 -33.05 50.92
CA ARG A 29 7.24 -32.64 52.27
C ARG A 29 8.77 -32.60 52.56
N ARG A 30 9.29 -31.44 53.00
CA ARG A 30 9.70 -31.15 54.41
C ARG A 30 10.37 -29.75 54.59
N PHE A 31 10.16 -29.16 55.78
CA PHE A 31 10.87 -28.10 56.55
C PHE A 31 11.86 -27.09 55.90
N ALA A 32 12.18 -25.92 56.48
CA ALA A 32 11.42 -24.87 57.19
C ALA A 32 12.37 -23.79 57.80
N SER A 33 12.19 -22.52 57.41
CA SER A 33 12.38 -21.32 58.25
C SER A 33 13.78 -20.77 58.65
N ARG A 34 13.74 -19.47 58.99
CA ARG A 34 14.68 -18.63 59.79
C ARG A 34 15.84 -17.89 59.08
N ARG A 35 16.39 -16.91 59.80
CA ARG A 35 17.12 -15.72 59.33
C ARG A 35 18.54 -15.66 59.92
N SER A 36 19.39 -14.90 59.21
CA SER A 36 20.42 -13.96 59.73
C SER A 36 21.57 -14.45 60.64
N ALA A 37 22.81 -14.16 60.21
CA ALA A 37 23.84 -13.37 60.92
C ALA A 37 25.28 -13.93 60.79
N PHE A 38 26.14 -13.14 60.12
CA PHE A 38 27.58 -12.83 60.38
C PHE A 38 28.63 -13.89 60.83
N ALA A 39 29.89 -13.56 60.46
CA ALA A 39 31.17 -14.08 60.96
C ALA A 39 31.57 -15.52 60.54
N ASP A 40 32.85 -15.85 60.25
CA ASP A 40 34.00 -15.05 59.81
C ASP A 40 35.15 -15.97 59.31
N ILE A 41 36.13 -15.43 58.55
CA ILE A 41 37.54 -15.95 58.42
C ILE A 41 37.74 -17.38 57.77
N ARG A 42 38.73 -17.72 56.92
CA ARG A 42 39.97 -17.10 56.36
C ARG A 42 40.29 -17.67 54.95
N ARG A 43 41.05 -16.88 54.14
CA ARG A 43 42.01 -17.18 53.00
C ARG A 43 42.15 -18.64 52.47
N ALA A 44 42.39 -18.87 51.16
CA ALA A 44 43.48 -18.24 50.38
C ALA A 44 43.30 -18.18 48.84
N ASP A 45 43.94 -17.13 48.28
CA ASP A 45 44.68 -16.94 47.01
C ASP A 45 44.15 -17.43 45.64
N GLY A 46 44.19 -16.53 44.64
CA GLY A 46 43.90 -16.76 43.22
C GLY A 46 43.47 -15.48 42.49
N GLU A 47 44.23 -15.02 41.48
CA GLU A 47 44.00 -13.73 40.78
C GLU A 47 43.09 -13.86 39.55
N PHE A 48 42.25 -12.84 39.26
CA PHE A 48 42.44 -11.89 38.13
C PHE A 48 41.30 -10.83 37.99
N GLU A 49 41.56 -9.82 37.15
CA GLU A 49 40.65 -8.82 36.52
C GLU A 49 40.04 -7.62 37.30
N VAL A 50 40.42 -6.42 36.82
CA VAL A 50 39.57 -5.25 36.45
C VAL A 50 38.57 -4.64 37.47
N ALA A 51 38.91 -3.47 38.05
CA ALA A 51 38.23 -2.18 37.78
C ALA A 51 38.66 -0.97 38.65
N ARG A 52 38.88 0.19 37.99
CA ARG A 52 38.74 1.61 38.40
C ARG A 52 38.63 2.02 39.88
N ARG A 53 39.41 3.05 40.27
CA ARG A 53 39.06 4.02 41.34
C ARG A 53 39.17 5.48 40.87
N ARG A 54 38.24 6.34 41.29
CA ARG A 54 38.44 7.80 41.50
C ARG A 54 38.94 8.03 42.94
N PRO A 55 39.53 9.19 43.28
CA PRO A 55 38.76 10.20 44.06
C PRO A 55 39.11 11.67 43.63
N PRO A 56 39.04 12.75 44.46
CA PRO A 56 37.81 13.57 44.47
C PRO A 56 37.95 15.12 44.44
N VAL A 57 36.84 15.73 44.01
CA VAL A 57 36.22 17.04 44.36
C VAL A 57 36.91 17.99 45.36
N GLN A 58 37.04 19.27 44.94
CA GLN A 58 36.63 20.52 45.61
C GLN A 58 36.66 21.66 44.55
N HIS A 59 36.09 22.86 44.72
CA HIS A 59 34.76 23.37 45.10
C HIS A 59 34.87 24.92 45.10
N GLU A 60 34.05 25.64 44.32
CA GLU A 60 33.49 27.02 44.49
C GLU A 60 33.00 27.53 43.12
N ARG A 61 31.75 27.99 42.90
CA ARG A 61 30.99 29.17 43.40
C ARG A 61 31.48 30.52 42.86
N VAL A 62 30.66 31.15 41.99
CA VAL A 62 30.04 32.50 42.13
C VAL A 62 29.06 32.74 40.94
N LYS A 63 28.33 33.85 40.91
CA LYS A 63 27.09 34.09 40.13
C LYS A 63 27.14 35.34 39.23
N PHE A 64 26.39 35.27 38.11
CA PHE A 64 25.69 36.35 37.39
C PHE A 64 26.40 37.67 37.00
N ALA A 65 26.29 38.00 35.70
CA ALA A 65 26.08 39.37 35.22
C ALA A 65 25.18 39.35 33.96
N ARG A 66 24.51 40.47 33.65
CA ARG A 66 23.77 40.71 32.38
C ARG A 66 24.54 41.69 31.51
N GLY A 67 24.37 41.62 30.20
CA GLY A 67 24.78 42.68 29.27
C GLY A 67 24.09 42.50 27.91
N ALA A 68 23.50 43.57 27.38
CA ALA A 68 22.93 43.61 26.04
C ALA A 68 23.12 45.03 25.48
N ALA A 69 23.67 45.12 24.27
CA ALA A 69 23.70 46.35 23.47
C ALA A 69 23.95 46.02 22.00
N THR A 70 23.29 46.77 21.12
CA THR A 70 23.51 46.79 19.66
C THR A 70 24.53 47.87 19.31
N LEU A 71 25.35 47.70 18.27
CA LEU A 71 25.58 48.70 17.19
C LEU A 71 26.64 48.24 16.16
N PHE A 72 26.76 49.04 15.10
CA PHE A 72 27.56 48.79 13.88
C PHE A 72 29.06 48.99 14.09
N GLY A 73 29.86 48.36 13.21
CA GLY A 73 31.28 48.67 12.99
C GLY A 73 31.82 47.88 11.79
N GLU A 74 32.31 48.57 10.76
CA GLU A 74 33.01 47.98 9.61
C GLU A 74 34.54 47.99 9.81
N VAL A 75 35.24 47.42 8.81
CA VAL A 75 36.67 47.58 8.47
C VAL A 75 37.69 46.59 9.07
N ASP A 76 38.37 45.93 8.12
CA ASP A 76 39.66 45.22 8.12
C ASP A 76 39.97 43.98 8.98
N GLY A 77 40.35 42.92 8.26
CA GLY A 77 40.99 41.69 8.75
C GLY A 77 41.51 40.85 7.58
N HIS A 78 42.83 40.84 7.36
CA HIS A 78 43.45 40.29 6.15
C HIS A 78 43.69 38.76 6.21
N ALA A 79 43.70 38.12 5.03
CA ALA A 79 44.35 36.85 4.69
C ALA A 79 43.95 35.54 5.46
N GLY A 80 43.08 34.73 4.83
CA GLY A 80 42.86 33.32 5.22
C GLY A 80 42.15 32.50 4.13
N LYS A 81 42.91 31.83 3.24
CA LYS A 81 42.35 31.11 2.07
C LYS A 81 41.58 29.83 2.47
N PRO A 82 40.27 29.69 2.15
CA PRO A 82 39.59 28.40 2.16
C PRO A 82 40.07 27.51 1.01
N ARG A 83 39.91 26.19 1.14
CA ARG A 83 40.24 25.23 0.07
C ARG A 83 39.04 24.99 -0.84
N THR A 84 39.08 25.56 -2.05
CA THR A 84 38.12 25.21 -3.11
C THR A 84 38.32 23.76 -3.55
N ARG A 85 37.26 22.95 -3.50
CA ARG A 85 37.15 21.73 -4.31
C ARG A 85 36.42 22.11 -5.59
N VAL A 86 37.08 21.95 -6.74
CA VAL A 86 36.43 22.06 -8.05
C VAL A 86 35.92 20.67 -8.44
N PHE A 87 34.63 20.59 -8.77
CA PHE A 87 34.13 19.61 -9.71
C PHE A 87 33.86 20.35 -11.02
N ALA A 88 34.09 19.69 -12.16
CA ALA A 88 33.57 20.14 -13.45
C ALA A 88 32.04 19.92 -13.48
N ASP A 89 31.26 20.58 -14.35
CA ASP A 89 31.64 21.22 -15.61
C ASP A 89 31.05 22.65 -15.75
N ASP A 90 31.84 23.58 -16.32
CA ASP A 90 31.39 24.64 -17.24
C ASP A 90 32.60 25.38 -17.81
N LEU A 91 32.64 25.60 -19.13
CA LEU A 91 33.82 26.17 -19.82
C LEU A 91 33.63 27.66 -20.12
N VAL A 92 34.18 28.52 -19.25
CA VAL A 92 34.33 29.96 -19.53
C VAL A 92 35.76 30.22 -20.02
N VAL A 93 35.89 30.68 -21.28
CA VAL A 93 37.16 31.18 -21.81
C VAL A 93 37.27 32.67 -21.52
N VAL A 94 38.37 33.08 -20.89
CA VAL A 94 38.74 34.49 -20.68
C VAL A 94 40.02 34.74 -21.45
N ASP A 95 40.08 35.81 -22.24
CA ASP A 95 41.27 36.17 -22.99
C ASP A 95 42.37 36.72 -22.06
N ALA A 96 43.58 36.20 -22.22
CA ALA A 96 44.62 36.21 -21.19
C ALA A 96 45.65 37.34 -21.36
N GLU A 97 45.21 38.51 -21.85
CA GLU A 97 46.10 39.69 -21.95
C GLU A 97 45.48 41.04 -21.52
N HIS A 98 44.15 41.23 -21.54
CA HIS A 98 43.53 42.53 -21.23
C HIS A 98 42.38 42.54 -20.18
N GLY A 99 41.93 41.38 -19.67
CA GLY A 99 41.33 41.29 -18.32
C GLY A 99 39.93 41.86 -18.05
N ASP A 100 39.15 42.25 -19.07
CA ASP A 100 37.78 42.80 -18.90
C ASP A 100 36.65 41.75 -19.03
N ILE A 101 35.53 41.97 -18.33
CA ILE A 101 34.35 41.08 -18.33
C ILE A 101 33.17 41.76 -19.07
N VAL A 102 32.89 41.32 -20.29
CA VAL A 102 31.72 41.80 -21.07
C VAL A 102 30.45 41.09 -20.58
N ARG A 103 29.54 41.85 -19.95
CA ARG A 103 28.16 41.41 -19.69
C ARG A 103 27.30 41.64 -20.93
N HIS A 104 26.81 40.59 -21.58
CA HIS A 104 25.84 40.78 -22.66
C HIS A 104 24.40 40.93 -22.19
N GLY A 105 24.03 42.17 -21.89
CA GLY A 105 22.93 42.77 -22.65
C GLY A 105 23.45 43.26 -24.00
N GLU A 106 22.57 43.48 -24.97
CA GLU A 106 22.82 44.21 -26.23
C GLU A 106 24.10 43.84 -27.02
N LEU A 107 23.93 42.96 -28.03
CA LEU A 107 24.46 43.23 -29.37
C LEU A 107 23.52 42.60 -30.41
N GLY A 108 23.03 43.41 -31.35
CA GLY A 108 22.17 42.97 -32.43
C GLY A 108 22.93 42.74 -33.74
N ALA A 109 22.46 41.77 -34.53
CA ALA A 109 22.65 41.62 -35.98
C ALA A 109 24.05 41.91 -36.59
N ALA A 110 24.78 40.84 -36.96
CA ALA A 110 25.37 40.62 -38.31
C ALA A 110 26.58 39.64 -38.31
N ALA A 111 26.32 38.34 -38.35
CA ALA A 111 27.28 37.32 -38.84
C ALA A 111 26.51 36.12 -39.41
N GLY A 112 27.03 35.50 -40.48
CA GLY A 112 26.29 34.50 -41.26
C GLY A 112 26.40 33.05 -40.74
N GLN A 113 25.33 32.26 -40.92
CA GLN A 113 25.35 30.81 -40.66
C GLN A 113 26.16 30.05 -41.73
N LYS A 114 27.50 30.10 -41.66
CA LYS A 114 28.37 29.15 -42.38
C LYS A 114 29.61 28.74 -41.59
N ASP A 115 30.30 29.69 -40.94
CA ASP A 115 31.61 29.42 -40.35
C ASP A 115 31.56 28.58 -39.06
N VAL A 116 30.47 28.66 -38.30
CA VAL A 116 30.25 27.85 -37.07
C VAL A 116 30.31 26.34 -37.35
N ARG A 117 29.86 25.88 -38.53
CA ARG A 117 29.95 24.45 -38.90
C ARG A 117 31.37 23.99 -39.22
N ARG A 118 32.28 24.90 -39.58
CA ARG A 118 33.67 24.58 -39.90
C ARG A 118 34.48 24.31 -38.63
N ALA A 119 34.39 25.23 -37.66
CA ALA A 119 35.09 25.12 -36.37
C ALA A 119 34.74 23.83 -35.61
N ILE A 120 33.48 23.40 -35.66
CA ILE A 120 33.01 22.17 -34.98
C ILE A 120 33.59 20.90 -35.62
N VAL A 121 33.84 20.88 -36.93
CA VAL A 121 34.44 19.73 -37.62
C VAL A 121 35.94 19.68 -37.40
N GLU A 122 36.64 20.80 -37.56
CA GLU A 122 38.10 20.87 -37.41
C GLU A 122 38.52 20.57 -35.95
N GLY A 123 37.79 21.06 -34.94
CA GLY A 123 38.02 20.72 -33.54
C GLY A 123 37.74 19.26 -33.15
N ALA A 124 36.90 18.55 -33.91
CA ALA A 124 36.60 17.14 -33.66
C ALA A 124 37.69 16.18 -34.15
N GLU A 125 38.52 16.58 -35.13
CA GLU A 125 39.61 15.75 -35.64
C GLU A 125 40.86 15.78 -34.74
N ASP A 126 41.24 16.95 -34.21
CA ASP A 126 42.39 17.04 -33.30
C ASP A 126 42.11 16.37 -31.95
N ALA A 127 40.87 16.42 -31.46
CA ALA A 127 40.42 15.63 -30.30
C ALA A 127 40.44 14.10 -30.53
N ARG A 128 40.55 13.66 -31.79
CA ARG A 128 40.82 12.26 -32.19
C ARG A 128 42.32 11.97 -32.26
N ARG A 129 43.13 12.86 -32.83
CA ARG A 129 44.60 12.72 -32.92
C ARG A 129 45.27 12.66 -31.55
N LEU A 130 44.77 13.40 -30.57
CA LEU A 130 45.30 13.43 -29.20
C LEU A 130 45.06 12.13 -28.38
N ARG A 131 44.40 11.11 -28.93
CA ARG A 131 44.13 9.83 -28.24
C ARG A 131 44.99 8.65 -28.73
N GLN A 132 46.07 8.92 -29.48
CA GLN A 132 47.00 7.90 -29.99
C GLN A 132 48.47 8.31 -29.80
N ARG A 133 48.99 8.18 -28.57
CA ARG A 133 50.42 8.14 -28.20
C ARG A 133 50.61 7.75 -26.74
N ASP A 134 51.63 6.95 -26.45
CA ASP A 134 51.94 6.42 -25.12
C ASP A 134 53.10 7.16 -24.43
N GLU A 135 52.93 7.45 -23.14
CA GLU A 135 53.95 7.79 -22.11
C GLU A 135 54.86 9.06 -22.35
N PRO A 136 55.86 9.38 -21.49
CA PRO A 136 55.61 10.09 -20.22
C PRO A 136 56.57 11.26 -19.90
N VAL A 137 56.20 12.16 -18.96
CA VAL A 137 57.10 13.21 -18.40
C VAL A 137 56.95 13.35 -16.87
N PHE A 138 57.99 13.85 -16.18
CA PHE A 138 58.34 13.51 -14.78
C PHE A 138 58.25 14.65 -13.72
N GLN A 139 58.44 14.27 -12.45
CA GLN A 139 58.43 15.12 -11.23
C GLN A 139 59.79 15.81 -10.90
N PRO A 140 59.80 16.84 -10.04
CA PRO A 140 60.99 17.28 -9.26
C PRO A 140 61.17 16.53 -7.92
N ARG A 141 62.38 16.61 -7.33
CA ARG A 141 62.87 15.86 -6.12
C ARG A 141 63.15 16.84 -4.93
N THR A 142 63.71 16.51 -3.74
CA THR A 142 64.58 15.40 -3.22
C THR A 142 64.42 15.29 -1.68
N VAL A 143 64.99 14.31 -0.92
CA VAL A 143 66.40 14.16 -0.44
C VAL A 143 66.68 12.68 -0.02
N ARG A 144 67.96 12.26 0.13
CA ARG A 144 68.43 10.88 0.40
C ARG A 144 68.86 10.61 1.86
N VAL A 145 68.91 9.32 2.26
CA VAL A 145 69.97 8.67 3.08
C VAL A 145 70.27 7.27 2.45
N VAL A 146 71.30 6.52 2.88
CA VAL A 146 71.95 5.37 2.18
C VAL A 146 72.19 4.15 3.12
N GLU A 147 72.46 2.97 2.52
CA GLU A 147 73.05 1.68 3.04
C GLU A 147 72.11 0.44 2.87
N ASN A 148 72.44 -0.56 2.03
CA ASN A 148 73.28 -1.78 2.22
C ASN A 148 72.61 -2.89 3.06
N LEU A 149 72.63 -4.22 2.78
CA LEU A 149 73.25 -5.09 1.74
C LEU A 149 72.58 -6.51 1.72
N HIS A 150 72.49 -7.19 0.55
CA HIS A 150 72.50 -8.69 0.34
C HIS A 150 71.38 -9.59 0.97
N THR A 151 71.05 -10.86 0.58
CA THR A 151 71.14 -11.70 -0.66
C THR A 151 70.26 -12.98 -0.54
N GLY A 152 69.87 -13.61 -1.67
CA GLY A 152 69.38 -15.02 -1.77
C GLY A 152 67.84 -15.18 -1.97
N ALA A 153 67.23 -15.94 -2.89
CA ALA A 153 67.57 -16.95 -3.93
C ALA A 153 67.26 -18.45 -3.60
N ALA A 154 66.28 -19.06 -4.30
CA ALA A 154 66.09 -20.52 -4.54
C ALA A 154 64.97 -20.79 -5.59
N ALA A 155 64.98 -21.93 -6.30
CA ALA A 155 63.94 -22.32 -7.28
C ALA A 155 63.93 -23.83 -7.65
N SER A 156 62.77 -24.35 -8.11
CA SER A 156 62.60 -25.63 -8.87
C SER A 156 61.15 -25.70 -9.44
N HIS A 157 60.82 -25.87 -10.73
CA HIS A 157 61.15 -26.87 -11.78
C HIS A 157 60.45 -28.24 -11.66
N PHE A 158 59.55 -28.56 -12.62
CA PHE A 158 59.65 -29.74 -13.52
C PHE A 158 58.63 -29.73 -14.69
N ARG A 159 59.02 -30.30 -15.84
CA ARG A 159 58.26 -30.62 -17.10
C ARG A 159 59.10 -31.65 -17.90
N PRO A 160 58.66 -32.32 -19.00
CA PRO A 160 57.91 -31.84 -20.19
C PRO A 160 56.72 -32.80 -20.55
N GLU A 161 56.12 -33.00 -21.75
CA GLU A 161 56.29 -32.54 -23.15
C GLU A 161 54.95 -31.99 -23.76
N GLY A 162 54.34 -32.36 -24.93
CA GLY A 162 54.66 -33.33 -26.02
C GLY A 162 53.71 -33.29 -27.25
N ARG A 163 54.09 -33.95 -28.35
CA ARG A 163 53.44 -34.03 -29.70
C ARG A 163 53.95 -35.32 -30.45
N PRO A 164 53.41 -35.82 -31.61
CA PRO A 164 52.73 -35.09 -32.71
C PRO A 164 51.59 -35.82 -33.52
N ALA A 165 51.13 -35.14 -34.59
CA ALA A 165 50.43 -35.65 -35.81
C ALA A 165 48.99 -36.25 -35.68
N GLY A 166 48.11 -36.13 -36.70
CA GLY A 166 48.19 -35.39 -37.97
C GLY A 166 46.96 -35.57 -38.90
N ARG A 167 47.00 -34.92 -40.08
CA ARG A 167 46.03 -34.93 -41.23
C ARG A 167 44.70 -34.14 -41.12
N ARG A 168 44.54 -33.17 -42.03
CA ARG A 168 43.33 -32.87 -42.84
C ARG A 168 43.62 -33.40 -44.28
N PRO A 169 42.96 -33.00 -45.40
CA PRO A 169 41.70 -32.24 -45.65
C PRO A 169 40.65 -33.20 -46.30
N GLU A 170 39.68 -32.92 -47.19
CA GLU A 170 39.21 -31.81 -48.08
C GLU A 170 37.73 -31.44 -47.72
N ASP A 171 36.87 -30.70 -48.45
CA ASP A 171 36.89 -29.90 -49.71
C ASP A 171 36.34 -28.48 -49.38
N VAL A 172 36.78 -27.30 -49.89
CA VAL A 172 37.14 -26.82 -51.25
C VAL A 172 35.86 -26.49 -52.06
N LEU A 173 35.51 -25.26 -52.51
CA LEU A 173 36.17 -23.96 -52.84
C LEU A 173 35.47 -22.76 -52.14
N ALA A 174 36.07 -21.62 -51.73
CA ALA A 174 36.95 -20.58 -52.34
C ALA A 174 36.18 -19.39 -52.99
N CYS A 175 36.24 -18.17 -52.42
CA CYS A 175 37.08 -17.00 -52.81
C CYS A 175 36.53 -16.17 -54.00
N GLY A 176 36.61 -14.83 -54.08
CA GLY A 176 37.01 -13.70 -53.20
C GLY A 176 36.26 -12.44 -53.75
N ASP A 177 36.52 -11.15 -53.50
CA ASP A 177 37.47 -10.31 -52.76
C ASP A 177 37.12 -8.84 -53.16
N VAL A 178 37.94 -7.83 -52.81
CA VAL A 178 37.96 -6.44 -53.39
C VAL A 178 36.96 -5.40 -52.82
N THR A 179 37.28 -4.12 -53.02
CA THR A 179 37.01 -2.94 -52.16
C THR A 179 35.93 -1.95 -52.63
N VAL A 180 35.56 -1.02 -51.73
CA VAL A 180 34.55 0.04 -51.91
C VAL A 180 35.13 1.32 -52.56
N GLY A 181 34.28 2.08 -53.27
CA GLY A 181 34.50 3.44 -53.77
C GLY A 181 33.19 4.26 -53.82
N ASP A 182 33.29 5.59 -53.94
CA ASP A 182 32.23 6.53 -53.52
C ASP A 182 31.19 6.99 -54.56
N ALA A 183 30.00 7.38 -54.04
CA ALA A 183 29.09 8.49 -54.46
C ALA A 183 28.51 8.51 -55.92
N PRO A 184 27.23 8.93 -56.14
CA PRO A 184 26.80 10.32 -55.89
C PRO A 184 25.32 10.50 -55.42
N THR A 185 24.91 11.77 -55.27
CA THR A 185 23.58 12.22 -54.79
C THR A 185 22.68 12.82 -55.88
N LEU A 186 21.36 12.57 -55.80
CA LEU A 186 20.20 13.32 -56.34
C LEU A 186 18.93 12.51 -55.99
N GLY A 187 17.71 13.03 -55.78
CA GLY A 187 17.16 14.39 -55.72
C GLY A 187 15.70 14.32 -55.19
N ASP A 188 15.03 15.45 -54.97
CA ASP A 188 13.67 15.49 -54.38
C ASP A 188 12.53 15.05 -55.33
N GLU A 189 11.55 14.30 -54.81
CA GLU A 189 10.09 14.56 -54.99
C GLU A 189 9.22 13.54 -54.20
N VAL A 190 8.19 14.01 -53.47
CA VAL A 190 7.22 13.14 -52.77
C VAL A 190 5.78 13.68 -52.88
N PRO A 191 4.91 13.10 -53.73
CA PRO A 191 3.49 13.44 -53.76
C PRO A 191 2.69 12.67 -52.70
N ARG A 192 1.75 13.36 -52.04
CA ARG A 192 0.89 12.79 -50.97
C ARG A 192 -0.15 11.80 -51.52
N ARG A 193 -0.33 10.65 -50.85
CA ARG A 193 -1.61 9.91 -50.81
C ARG A 193 -1.93 9.46 -49.37
N GLY A 194 -3.22 9.24 -49.11
CA GLY A 194 -3.78 9.14 -47.74
C GLY A 194 -3.61 7.78 -47.05
N PRO A 195 -4.01 7.69 -45.77
CA PRO A 195 -3.90 6.47 -44.98
C PRO A 195 -4.93 5.42 -45.43
N CYS A 196 -4.52 4.14 -45.46
CA CYS A 196 -5.44 3.01 -45.52
C CYS A 196 -5.71 2.50 -44.10
N ASP A 197 -6.99 2.35 -43.73
CA ASP A 197 -7.37 1.78 -42.44
C ASP A 197 -7.05 0.28 -42.35
N GLY A 198 -6.06 -0.06 -41.54
CA GLY A 198 -5.87 -1.42 -41.02
C GLY A 198 -6.69 -1.64 -39.74
N PRO A 199 -7.18 -2.87 -39.46
CA PRO A 199 -8.00 -3.14 -38.29
C PRO A 199 -7.23 -2.91 -36.99
N ARG A 200 -7.66 -1.93 -36.19
CA ARG A 200 -7.05 -1.61 -34.88
C ARG A 200 -7.27 -2.77 -33.91
N VAL A 201 -6.19 -3.45 -33.52
CA VAL A 201 -6.20 -4.44 -32.45
C VAL A 201 -6.38 -3.71 -31.12
N VAL A 202 -7.48 -4.00 -30.41
CA VAL A 202 -7.69 -3.54 -29.03
C VAL A 202 -7.05 -4.57 -28.11
N MET A 203 -5.97 -4.17 -27.42
CA MET A 203 -5.33 -4.96 -26.36
C MET A 203 -6.09 -4.80 -25.05
N ASP A 204 -6.23 -5.87 -24.27
CA ASP A 204 -6.69 -5.79 -22.87
C ASP A 204 -5.52 -5.49 -21.91
N LYS A 205 -5.85 -5.27 -20.63
CA LYS A 205 -4.88 -4.89 -19.58
C LYS A 205 -3.84 -5.99 -19.27
N TYR A 206 -3.99 -7.20 -19.80
CA TYR A 206 -3.10 -8.33 -19.55
C TYR A 206 -2.42 -8.86 -20.81
N GLY A 207 -2.52 -8.13 -21.94
CA GLY A 207 -1.85 -8.47 -23.20
C GLY A 207 -2.47 -9.67 -23.93
N GLY A 208 -3.70 -10.06 -23.57
CA GLY A 208 -4.40 -11.17 -24.20
C GLY A 208 -4.81 -10.85 -25.64
N ARG A 209 -4.35 -11.65 -26.61
CA ARG A 209 -4.94 -11.63 -27.97
C ARG A 209 -6.29 -12.35 -27.93
N VAL A 210 -7.38 -11.60 -27.83
CA VAL A 210 -8.73 -12.16 -27.98
C VAL A 210 -8.95 -12.51 -29.45
N ALA A 211 -8.81 -13.79 -29.79
CA ALA A 211 -9.28 -14.31 -31.07
C ALA A 211 -10.82 -14.29 -31.08
N ARG A 212 -11.43 -13.75 -32.14
CA ARG A 212 -12.86 -13.96 -32.38
C ARG A 212 -13.09 -15.43 -32.71
N GLN A 213 -14.03 -16.04 -32.00
CA GLN A 213 -14.48 -17.41 -32.27
C GLN A 213 -15.72 -17.34 -33.18
N ASP A 214 -15.50 -17.09 -34.47
CA ASP A 214 -16.57 -17.13 -35.48
C ASP A 214 -17.06 -18.58 -35.64
N GLY A 215 -18.35 -18.85 -35.38
CA GLY A 215 -18.77 -20.22 -35.07
C GLY A 215 -20.25 -20.60 -35.16
N TRP A 216 -21.10 -19.85 -35.88
CA TRP A 216 -22.46 -20.32 -36.24
C TRP A 216 -22.79 -20.00 -37.71
N ARG A 217 -23.39 -20.97 -38.41
CA ARG A 217 -23.82 -20.88 -39.82
C ARG A 217 -25.25 -21.41 -39.97
N GLY A 218 -25.98 -20.87 -40.94
CA GLY A 218 -27.41 -21.14 -41.18
C GLY A 218 -28.30 -20.18 -40.37
N VAL A 219 -29.43 -19.69 -40.89
CA VAL A 219 -30.18 -20.08 -42.10
C VAL A 219 -30.06 -19.02 -43.22
N ALA A 220 -30.37 -19.40 -44.47
CA ALA A 220 -30.25 -18.55 -45.66
C ALA A 220 -31.47 -17.65 -45.91
N VAL A 221 -31.25 -16.56 -46.67
CA VAL A 221 -32.24 -15.86 -47.50
C VAL A 221 -31.55 -15.54 -48.82
N GLU A 222 -32.20 -15.82 -49.96
CA GLU A 222 -31.67 -15.54 -51.30
C GLU A 222 -32.07 -14.15 -51.83
N LYS A 223 -31.49 -13.77 -52.98
CA LYS A 223 -31.76 -12.51 -53.68
C LYS A 223 -33.17 -12.47 -54.29
N ASP A 224 -33.84 -11.33 -54.21
CA ASP A 224 -33.89 -10.29 -55.27
C ASP A 224 -34.82 -9.14 -54.78
N GLY A 225 -34.87 -7.95 -55.35
CA GLY A 225 -34.03 -7.36 -56.40
C GLY A 225 -34.68 -6.12 -57.04
N ARG A 226 -33.84 -5.16 -57.47
CA ARG A 226 -34.13 -4.03 -58.39
C ARG A 226 -35.07 -2.88 -57.97
N ASP A 227 -34.61 -1.68 -58.37
CA ASP A 227 -35.33 -0.46 -58.81
C ASP A 227 -36.30 0.29 -57.85
N GLY A 228 -36.37 1.63 -57.95
CA GLY A 228 -37.35 2.45 -57.18
C GLY A 228 -36.92 3.86 -56.77
N GLN A 229 -36.85 4.78 -57.73
CA GLN A 229 -36.53 6.21 -57.59
C GLN A 229 -37.36 7.06 -56.56
N VAL A 230 -36.70 8.09 -56.00
CA VAL A 230 -37.17 9.51 -55.88
C VAL A 230 -38.14 9.98 -54.75
N ARG A 231 -37.58 10.89 -53.92
CA ARG A 231 -38.12 12.13 -53.26
C ARG A 231 -39.45 12.16 -52.47
N MET A 232 -39.29 12.62 -51.22
CA MET A 232 -39.99 13.75 -50.53
C MET A 232 -41.53 13.89 -50.58
N HIS A 233 -42.10 14.06 -49.39
CA HIS A 233 -43.16 15.07 -49.11
C HIS A 233 -42.93 15.72 -47.74
N ALA A 234 -43.63 16.82 -47.45
CA ALA A 234 -43.48 17.65 -46.24
C ALA A 234 -44.84 18.28 -45.81
N ALA A 235 -44.82 19.07 -44.72
CA ALA A 235 -45.96 19.68 -44.00
C ALA A 235 -46.77 18.69 -43.11
N ASP A 236 -47.49 19.08 -42.05
CA ASP A 236 -47.78 20.41 -41.44
C ASP A 236 -47.22 20.48 -40.00
N VAL A 237 -46.82 21.60 -39.36
CA VAL A 237 -47.34 22.99 -39.21
C VAL A 237 -48.40 23.17 -38.11
N GLY A 238 -48.03 23.92 -37.07
CA GLY A 238 -48.89 24.45 -35.98
C GLY A 238 -48.16 25.58 -35.22
N ARG A 239 -48.85 26.65 -34.80
CA ARG A 239 -48.26 27.90 -34.27
C ARG A 239 -49.18 28.64 -33.28
N PHE A 240 -48.70 29.77 -32.72
CA PHE A 240 -49.31 30.68 -31.71
C PHE A 240 -49.29 30.13 -30.26
N GLY A 241 -49.21 30.93 -29.17
CA GLY A 241 -49.04 32.40 -29.00
C GLY A 241 -48.64 32.78 -27.54
N PRO A 242 -48.33 34.05 -27.19
CA PRO A 242 -47.56 34.42 -25.97
C PRO A 242 -48.24 35.41 -24.95
N ALA A 243 -47.47 35.82 -23.91
CA ALA A 243 -47.68 36.96 -22.96
C ALA A 243 -48.73 36.79 -21.82
N ASP A 244 -48.69 37.44 -20.63
CA ASP A 244 -47.64 38.13 -19.81
C ASP A 244 -48.18 38.40 -18.35
N GLU A 245 -47.37 38.98 -17.44
CA GLU A 245 -47.74 39.73 -16.18
C GLU A 245 -48.43 38.98 -14.97
N ASP A 246 -48.37 39.39 -13.67
CA ASP A 246 -47.40 40.18 -12.84
C ASP A 246 -47.69 40.04 -11.28
N ALA A 247 -46.80 40.58 -10.42
CA ALA A 247 -46.99 41.03 -9.00
C ALA A 247 -47.25 40.03 -7.82
N VAL A 248 -47.36 40.52 -6.55
CA VAL A 248 -46.26 40.72 -5.55
C VAL A 248 -46.78 41.10 -4.11
N VAL A 249 -46.21 40.50 -3.04
CA VAL A 249 -46.13 40.95 -1.59
C VAL A 249 -47.27 40.72 -0.52
N PHE A 250 -46.77 40.52 0.72
CA PHE A 250 -47.30 40.35 2.12
C PHE A 250 -48.25 41.47 2.69
N PRO A 251 -48.88 41.44 3.93
CA PRO A 251 -48.28 41.00 5.23
C PRO A 251 -49.11 40.67 6.54
N PHE A 252 -48.36 40.36 7.62
CA PHE A 252 -48.53 40.61 9.09
C PHE A 252 -49.68 40.04 10.02
N GLY A 253 -49.28 39.15 10.95
CA GLY A 253 -49.53 39.19 12.42
C GLY A 253 -50.92 38.83 13.00
N PRO A 254 -51.14 38.80 14.35
CA PRO A 254 -50.20 38.91 15.50
C PRO A 254 -50.31 37.71 16.51
N ALA A 255 -49.91 37.87 17.79
CA ALA A 255 -49.84 36.81 18.82
C ALA A 255 -50.55 37.17 20.16
N GLN A 256 -50.78 36.17 21.05
CA GLN A 256 -51.26 36.35 22.44
C GLN A 256 -50.68 35.34 23.46
N GLN A 257 -50.77 35.67 24.76
CA GLN A 257 -50.33 34.88 25.93
C GLN A 257 -51.52 34.51 26.83
N VAL A 258 -51.35 33.56 27.78
CA VAL A 258 -51.89 33.63 29.19
C VAL A 258 -51.30 32.50 30.08
N ARG A 259 -51.52 32.52 31.41
CA ARG A 259 -50.81 31.74 32.45
C ARG A 259 -51.71 30.89 33.38
N ARG A 260 -51.17 29.72 33.81
CA ARG A 260 -51.19 29.09 35.18
C ARG A 260 -52.46 28.44 35.78
N LYS A 261 -52.17 27.45 36.66
CA LYS A 261 -53.03 26.65 37.59
C LYS A 261 -53.96 25.64 36.91
N GLY A 262 -54.25 24.46 37.47
CA GLY A 262 -53.67 23.76 38.63
C GLY A 262 -54.69 22.92 39.42
N GLY A 263 -54.39 21.65 39.73
CA GLY A 263 -55.26 20.77 40.54
C GLY A 263 -54.84 19.29 40.54
N PHE A 264 -55.21 18.55 41.59
CA PHE A 264 -54.95 17.12 41.79
C PHE A 264 -56.25 16.46 42.28
N VAL A 265 -56.67 15.36 41.64
CA VAL A 265 -57.48 14.29 42.24
C VAL A 265 -56.97 12.98 41.63
N ALA A 266 -56.95 11.91 42.42
CA ALA A 266 -56.64 10.56 41.95
C ALA A 266 -57.75 9.62 42.41
N ASP A 267 -58.05 8.61 41.61
CA ASP A 267 -58.89 7.49 42.03
C ASP A 267 -58.27 6.15 41.60
N LYS A 268 -58.74 5.08 42.23
CA LYS A 268 -57.95 3.84 42.43
C LYS A 268 -58.10 2.81 41.31
N PHE A 269 -57.02 2.07 41.08
CA PHE A 269 -57.08 0.66 40.68
C PHE A 269 -56.11 -0.15 41.54
N ASP A 270 -56.62 -1.17 42.23
CA ASP A 270 -55.80 -2.13 42.99
C ASP A 270 -55.26 -3.21 42.06
N PHE A 271 -54.00 -3.61 42.25
CA PHE A 271 -53.38 -4.76 41.58
C PHE A 271 -52.69 -5.67 42.63
N PRO A 272 -52.79 -7.01 42.48
CA PRO A 272 -52.23 -7.94 43.46
C PRO A 272 -50.70 -7.99 43.36
N VAL A 273 -50.02 -7.77 44.49
CA VAL A 273 -48.55 -7.64 44.59
C VAL A 273 -47.80 -8.97 44.40
N VAL A 274 -48.50 -10.09 44.22
CA VAL A 274 -47.93 -11.45 44.31
C VAL A 274 -47.31 -11.95 43.00
N SER A 275 -47.87 -11.63 41.82
CA SER A 275 -47.33 -12.13 40.54
C SER A 275 -46.00 -11.44 40.16
N PHE A 276 -45.91 -10.13 40.40
CA PHE A 276 -44.77 -9.29 40.01
C PHE A 276 -43.45 -9.66 40.73
N ALA A 277 -43.54 -10.39 41.84
CA ALA A 277 -42.37 -10.91 42.55
C ALA A 277 -41.74 -12.13 41.84
N GLN A 278 -42.56 -12.96 41.18
CA GLN A 278 -42.09 -14.16 40.49
C GLN A 278 -41.47 -13.80 39.13
N GLU A 279 -42.18 -13.04 38.30
CA GLU A 279 -41.68 -12.59 36.99
C GLU A 279 -40.36 -11.81 37.07
N ALA A 280 -40.16 -11.07 38.18
CA ALA A 280 -38.90 -10.36 38.46
C ALA A 280 -37.75 -11.26 38.93
N VAL A 281 -38.03 -12.43 39.49
CA VAL A 281 -37.01 -13.47 39.79
C VAL A 281 -36.67 -14.23 38.52
N ASP A 282 -37.68 -14.70 37.79
CA ASP A 282 -37.52 -15.46 36.55
C ASP A 282 -36.71 -14.67 35.49
N ALA A 283 -36.97 -13.35 35.39
CA ALA A 283 -36.21 -12.45 34.50
C ALA A 283 -34.75 -12.19 34.94
N ILE A 284 -34.41 -12.44 36.21
CA ILE A 284 -33.03 -12.34 36.72
C ILE A 284 -32.28 -13.67 36.55
N GLU A 285 -32.96 -14.82 36.73
CA GLU A 285 -32.39 -16.14 36.43
C GLU A 285 -32.04 -16.28 34.94
N LEU A 286 -32.82 -15.66 34.04
CA LEU A 286 -32.51 -15.60 32.61
C LEU A 286 -31.17 -14.92 32.26
N PHE A 287 -30.58 -14.15 33.18
CA PHE A 287 -29.29 -13.48 33.03
C PHE A 287 -28.16 -14.08 33.88
N ALA A 288 -28.38 -15.20 34.57
CA ALA A 288 -27.38 -15.86 35.41
C ALA A 288 -27.37 -17.40 35.26
N PRO A 289 -26.65 -17.96 34.26
CA PRO A 289 -26.45 -19.40 34.14
C PRO A 289 -25.68 -19.94 35.36
N GLY A 290 -26.38 -20.66 36.24
CA GLY A 290 -25.81 -21.25 37.46
C GLY A 290 -24.86 -22.43 37.18
N VAL A 291 -23.85 -22.59 38.04
CA VAL A 291 -22.94 -23.76 38.02
C VAL A 291 -23.41 -24.82 39.01
N GLY A 292 -23.60 -26.06 38.53
CA GLY A 292 -23.87 -27.26 39.32
C GLY A 292 -25.07 -28.06 38.80
N GLY A 293 -25.04 -29.38 38.62
CA GLY A 293 -23.93 -30.35 38.69
C GLY A 293 -24.10 -31.43 37.59
N GLU A 294 -23.31 -32.49 37.48
CA GLU A 294 -22.34 -33.07 38.42
C GLU A 294 -21.12 -33.64 37.67
N GLY A 295 -19.97 -33.78 38.35
CA GLY A 295 -18.93 -34.76 37.96
C GLY A 295 -17.66 -34.25 37.24
N ARG A 296 -16.71 -33.72 38.05
CA ARG A 296 -15.22 -33.88 38.00
C ARG A 296 -14.48 -33.82 36.64
N ASP A 297 -13.39 -33.06 36.48
CA ASP A 297 -12.50 -32.36 37.44
C ASP A 297 -12.09 -30.95 36.96
N ASP A 298 -11.88 -30.03 37.90
CA ASP A 298 -11.43 -28.64 37.67
C ASP A 298 -9.92 -28.46 37.90
N GLN A 299 -9.24 -27.68 37.04
CA GLN A 299 -8.08 -26.85 37.44
C GLN A 299 -8.01 -25.52 36.65
N TYR A 300 -7.55 -24.47 37.34
CA TYR A 300 -7.16 -23.13 36.84
C TYR A 300 -8.23 -22.11 36.43
N ALA A 301 -9.04 -21.65 37.40
CA ALA A 301 -9.54 -20.27 37.44
C ALA A 301 -9.78 -19.76 38.89
N GLU A 302 -8.82 -19.05 39.48
CA GLU A 302 -9.01 -18.34 40.77
C GLU A 302 -8.93 -16.82 40.59
N GLY A 303 -9.92 -16.09 41.11
CA GLY A 303 -9.85 -14.63 41.29
C GLY A 303 -11.21 -13.94 41.29
N TRP A 304 -11.52 -13.23 42.39
CA TRP A 304 -12.76 -12.45 42.64
C TRP A 304 -14.06 -13.27 42.80
N ARG A 305 -14.75 -13.03 43.93
CA ARG A 305 -16.19 -13.31 44.12
C ARG A 305 -16.79 -12.16 44.92
N GLY A 306 -17.97 -11.70 44.51
CA GLY A 306 -18.80 -10.71 45.21
C GLY A 306 -20.27 -11.04 45.00
N GLY A 307 -21.13 -10.75 45.97
CA GLY A 307 -22.53 -11.17 45.93
C GLY A 307 -23.47 -10.20 46.64
N ILE A 308 -24.62 -9.95 46.04
CA ILE A 308 -25.68 -9.10 46.57
C ILE A 308 -26.25 -9.75 47.86
N HIS A 309 -26.42 -8.98 48.92
CA HIS A 309 -26.86 -9.47 50.24
C HIS A 309 -28.17 -8.86 50.73
N GLY A 310 -28.82 -8.00 49.94
CA GLY A 310 -30.13 -7.45 50.29
C GLY A 310 -30.72 -6.53 49.22
N ILE A 311 -32.04 -6.64 49.08
CA ILE A 311 -32.89 -5.72 48.31
C ILE A 311 -33.96 -5.20 49.28
N ILE A 312 -34.08 -3.89 49.42
CA ILE A 312 -35.11 -3.24 50.25
C ILE A 312 -36.08 -2.51 49.33
N ILE A 313 -37.33 -2.95 49.30
CA ILE A 313 -38.41 -2.36 48.50
C ILE A 313 -39.20 -1.39 49.39
N SER A 314 -39.33 -0.14 48.96
CA SER A 314 -40.16 0.88 49.60
C SER A 314 -41.20 1.44 48.62
N LYS A 315 -42.23 2.13 49.13
CA LYS A 315 -43.23 2.81 48.28
C LYS A 315 -42.65 3.86 47.31
N ASN A 316 -41.40 4.29 47.52
CA ASN A 316 -40.73 5.30 46.70
C ASN A 316 -39.62 4.71 45.80
N GLY A 317 -39.30 3.42 45.89
CA GLY A 317 -38.27 2.77 45.07
C GLY A 317 -37.68 1.49 45.65
N VAL A 318 -36.97 0.76 44.80
CA VAL A 318 -36.17 -0.42 45.14
C VAL A 318 -34.73 0.01 45.40
N HIS A 319 -34.16 -0.40 46.54
CA HIS A 319 -32.79 -0.12 46.92
C HIS A 319 -31.99 -1.42 46.98
N VAL A 320 -30.92 -1.52 46.19
CA VAL A 320 -30.01 -2.68 46.16
C VAL A 320 -28.72 -2.32 46.88
N GLN A 321 -28.28 -3.17 47.82
CA GLN A 321 -27.05 -2.94 48.57
C GLN A 321 -25.97 -3.95 48.21
N MET A 322 -24.85 -3.47 47.67
CA MET A 322 -23.70 -4.27 47.29
C MET A 322 -22.51 -4.00 48.21
N PHE A 323 -21.85 -5.07 48.65
CA PHE A 323 -20.56 -5.02 49.35
C PHE A 323 -19.55 -5.90 48.61
N ALA A 324 -18.30 -5.42 48.53
CA ALA A 324 -17.15 -6.21 48.11
C ALA A 324 -16.27 -6.51 49.35
N TRP A 325 -15.71 -7.72 49.41
CA TRP A 325 -14.78 -8.15 50.46
C TRP A 325 -13.52 -8.75 49.82
N ASP A 326 -12.35 -8.29 50.25
CA ASP A 326 -11.06 -8.94 49.96
C ASP A 326 -10.69 -9.86 51.14
N VAL A 327 -10.66 -11.17 50.87
CA VAL A 327 -10.37 -12.21 51.87
C VAL A 327 -8.85 -12.39 52.11
N ARG A 328 -7.98 -11.55 51.52
CA ARG A 328 -6.52 -11.57 51.77
C ARG A 328 -5.92 -10.29 52.37
N LYS A 329 -6.72 -9.36 52.94
CA LYS A 329 -6.15 -8.32 53.83
C LYS A 329 -7.09 -7.70 54.89
N SER A 330 -7.32 -8.43 56.00
CA SER A 330 -7.90 -7.84 57.22
C SER A 330 -7.14 -8.26 58.49
N CYS A 331 -5.91 -7.75 58.67
CA CYS A 331 -5.21 -7.73 59.96
C CYS A 331 -3.94 -6.84 59.98
N ARG A 332 -4.11 -5.51 59.81
CA ARG A 332 -3.43 -4.45 60.59
C ARG A 332 -3.72 -3.05 60.04
N GLU A 333 -3.71 -2.09 60.97
CA GLU A 333 -3.66 -0.63 60.78
C GLU A 333 -4.81 0.04 60.00
N ARG A 334 -5.71 0.67 60.78
CA ARG A 334 -6.77 1.57 60.31
C ARG A 334 -6.15 2.88 59.79
N LYS A 335 -6.40 3.25 58.52
CA LYS A 335 -6.48 4.66 58.07
C LYS A 335 -7.63 4.83 57.08
N GLN A 336 -8.25 6.01 57.09
CA GLN A 336 -9.51 6.29 56.40
C GLN A 336 -9.31 6.55 54.90
N PHE A 337 -10.32 6.20 54.09
CA PHE A 337 -10.56 6.80 52.78
C PHE A 337 -12.04 7.20 52.67
N PRO A 338 -12.37 8.49 52.45
CA PRO A 338 -13.74 8.96 52.30
C PRO A 338 -14.12 9.21 50.84
N ALA A 339 -15.06 8.43 50.30
CA ALA A 339 -15.94 8.82 49.17
C ALA A 339 -17.08 7.79 49.01
N GLN A 340 -18.31 8.16 49.38
CA GLN A 340 -19.50 7.40 48.96
C GLN A 340 -20.00 7.98 47.63
N VAL A 341 -19.96 7.18 46.56
CA VAL A 341 -20.56 7.57 45.26
C VAL A 341 -21.98 7.02 45.19
N TRP A 342 -22.96 7.91 45.35
CA TRP A 342 -24.38 7.56 45.29
C TRP A 342 -24.91 7.63 43.86
N TYR A 343 -25.02 6.47 43.19
CA TYR A 343 -25.66 6.36 41.88
C TYR A 343 -27.20 6.32 42.02
N ASN A 344 -27.85 7.49 41.98
CA ASN A 344 -29.30 7.57 41.77
C ASN A 344 -29.64 7.28 40.30
N ILE A 345 -29.92 6.03 39.99
CA ILE A 345 -30.43 5.61 38.68
C ILE A 345 -31.95 5.80 38.66
N ASP A 346 -32.43 6.82 37.95
CA ASP A 346 -33.86 7.05 37.75
C ASP A 346 -34.45 6.02 36.78
N MET A 347 -34.86 4.88 37.34
CA MET A 347 -35.49 3.77 36.62
C MET A 347 -36.73 4.19 35.81
N LYS A 348 -37.43 5.29 36.15
CA LYS A 348 -38.57 5.74 35.35
C LYS A 348 -38.15 6.24 33.97
N ARG A 349 -36.96 6.83 33.83
CA ARG A 349 -36.41 7.23 32.52
C ARG A 349 -35.88 6.04 31.72
N ILE A 350 -35.38 5.01 32.39
CA ILE A 350 -34.94 3.78 31.73
C ILE A 350 -36.15 2.98 31.23
N LEU A 351 -37.14 2.69 32.08
CA LEU A 351 -38.32 1.90 31.68
C LEU A 351 -39.13 2.58 30.56
N LEU A 352 -39.32 3.90 30.63
CA LEU A 352 -40.00 4.63 29.56
C LEU A 352 -39.19 4.59 28.25
N GLY A 353 -37.85 4.54 28.34
CA GLY A 353 -36.95 4.33 27.20
C GLY A 353 -37.08 2.92 26.60
N THR A 354 -36.98 1.87 27.41
CA THR A 354 -37.02 0.48 26.92
C THR A 354 -38.38 0.11 26.34
N VAL A 355 -39.49 0.58 26.94
CA VAL A 355 -40.84 0.34 26.42
C VAL A 355 -41.09 1.14 25.13
N LEU A 356 -40.59 2.38 25.00
CA LEU A 356 -40.61 3.07 23.70
C LEU A 356 -39.78 2.31 22.67
N ILE A 357 -38.58 1.81 23.02
CA ILE A 357 -37.71 1.10 22.08
C ILE A 357 -38.34 -0.21 21.59
N ALA A 358 -39.01 -0.96 22.47
CA ALA A 358 -39.73 -2.18 22.10
C ALA A 358 -40.95 -1.88 21.21
N VAL A 359 -41.81 -0.93 21.62
CA VAL A 359 -43.01 -0.57 20.85
C VAL A 359 -42.67 0.14 19.53
N LEU A 360 -41.55 0.86 19.44
CA LEU A 360 -41.06 1.45 18.18
C LEU A 360 -40.38 0.43 17.26
N HIS A 361 -39.77 -0.64 17.78
CA HIS A 361 -39.23 -1.70 16.91
C HIS A 361 -40.34 -2.43 16.16
N ASP A 362 -41.44 -2.78 16.84
CA ASP A 362 -42.55 -3.52 16.23
C ASP A 362 -43.53 -2.62 15.44
N ALA A 363 -43.51 -1.29 15.68
CA ALA A 363 -44.37 -0.33 14.98
C ALA A 363 -43.73 0.38 13.76
N THR A 364 -42.45 0.12 13.43
CA THR A 364 -41.78 0.73 12.26
C THR A 364 -41.48 -0.26 11.13
N ALA A 365 -41.70 -1.57 11.34
CA ALA A 365 -41.34 -2.63 10.40
C ALA A 365 -42.28 -2.79 9.17
N GLY A 366 -43.22 -1.88 8.94
CA GLY A 366 -44.37 -2.11 8.04
C GLY A 366 -44.59 -1.12 6.88
N ALA A 367 -43.73 -0.11 6.65
CA ALA A 367 -44.03 0.95 5.68
C ALA A 367 -42.86 1.50 4.81
N ASP A 368 -41.60 1.32 5.20
CA ASP A 368 -40.43 2.01 4.57
C ASP A 368 -39.43 1.08 3.84
N GLU A 369 -39.72 -0.23 3.73
CA GLU A 369 -38.92 -1.20 2.93
C GLU A 369 -39.78 -1.88 1.83
N LEU A 370 -39.24 -2.02 0.63
CA LEU A 370 -39.79 -2.85 -0.46
C LEU A 370 -38.94 -4.11 -0.65
N THR A 371 -39.56 -5.28 -0.56
CA THR A 371 -38.90 -6.57 -0.80
C THR A 371 -38.72 -6.85 -2.30
N LEU A 372 -37.47 -7.07 -2.71
CA LEU A 372 -37.11 -7.60 -4.04
C LEU A 372 -36.87 -9.11 -3.99
N PHE A 373 -36.44 -9.63 -2.83
CA PHE A 373 -36.32 -11.06 -2.57
C PHE A 373 -36.44 -11.32 -1.07
N ASP A 374 -37.09 -12.42 -0.73
CA ASP A 374 -37.19 -12.99 0.60
C ASP A 374 -37.35 -14.52 0.45
N ALA A 375 -36.46 -15.27 1.08
CA ALA A 375 -36.35 -16.72 0.90
C ALA A 375 -37.52 -17.52 1.51
N ALA A 376 -38.33 -16.92 2.39
CA ALA A 376 -39.51 -17.56 2.97
C ALA A 376 -40.77 -17.33 2.11
N THR A 377 -40.83 -16.24 1.33
CA THR A 377 -42.07 -15.77 0.70
C THR A 377 -41.99 -15.53 -0.81
N THR A 378 -40.80 -15.43 -1.43
CA THR A 378 -40.68 -15.15 -2.87
C THR A 378 -41.00 -16.39 -3.71
N PRO A 379 -41.91 -16.31 -4.71
CA PRO A 379 -42.24 -17.44 -5.58
C PRO A 379 -41.02 -17.98 -6.32
N ARG A 380 -40.79 -19.30 -6.27
CA ARG A 380 -39.56 -19.93 -6.78
C ARG A 380 -39.42 -19.84 -8.30
N GLU A 381 -40.54 -19.74 -9.00
CA GLU A 381 -40.65 -19.52 -10.44
C GLU A 381 -40.15 -18.15 -10.90
N SER A 382 -40.06 -17.16 -9.98
CA SER A 382 -39.44 -15.86 -10.28
C SER A 382 -37.91 -15.89 -10.21
N ILE A 383 -37.31 -17.02 -9.83
CA ILE A 383 -35.88 -17.13 -9.47
C ILE A 383 -35.18 -18.14 -10.38
N ALA A 384 -34.10 -17.70 -11.03
CA ALA A 384 -33.28 -18.56 -11.88
C ALA A 384 -31.83 -18.65 -11.39
N ALA A 385 -31.19 -19.81 -11.61
CA ALA A 385 -29.76 -19.99 -11.35
C ALA A 385 -28.93 -19.38 -12.50
N GLN A 386 -27.96 -18.53 -12.17
CA GLN A 386 -27.04 -17.92 -13.14
C GLN A 386 -25.74 -18.74 -13.24
N ASP A 387 -25.18 -18.86 -14.44
CA ASP A 387 -23.87 -19.43 -14.79
C ASP A 387 -23.48 -20.73 -14.08
N GLY A 388 -24.42 -21.69 -14.03
CA GLY A 388 -24.16 -23.05 -13.54
C GLY A 388 -24.01 -23.19 -12.03
N ALA A 389 -24.41 -22.17 -11.26
CA ALA A 389 -24.64 -22.30 -9.82
C ALA A 389 -25.77 -23.31 -9.52
N THR A 390 -25.78 -23.86 -8.30
CA THR A 390 -26.92 -24.61 -7.78
C THR A 390 -27.55 -23.91 -6.59
N LEU A 391 -28.87 -24.03 -6.50
CA LEU A 391 -29.72 -23.30 -5.55
C LEU A 391 -30.34 -24.29 -4.56
N ASP A 392 -30.04 -24.08 -3.28
CA ASP A 392 -30.32 -24.99 -2.18
C ASP A 392 -31.19 -24.25 -1.14
N TRP A 393 -32.48 -24.61 -1.14
CA TRP A 393 -33.55 -23.86 -0.47
C TRP A 393 -33.78 -24.33 0.97
N LYS A 394 -33.75 -23.39 1.90
CA LYS A 394 -34.17 -23.57 3.30
C LYS A 394 -35.34 -22.63 3.64
N PRO A 395 -36.06 -22.84 4.76
CA PRO A 395 -37.24 -22.04 5.10
C PRO A 395 -36.99 -20.53 5.24
N ASP A 396 -35.78 -20.12 5.62
CA ASP A 396 -35.41 -18.71 5.86
C ASP A 396 -34.31 -18.19 4.93
N MET A 397 -33.69 -19.05 4.09
CA MET A 397 -32.52 -18.66 3.27
C MET A 397 -32.37 -19.48 1.99
N LEU A 398 -31.98 -18.79 0.91
CA LEU A 398 -31.54 -19.40 -0.34
C LEU A 398 -30.01 -19.55 -0.31
N THR A 399 -29.52 -20.79 -0.30
CA THR A 399 -28.08 -21.10 -0.34
C THR A 399 -27.63 -21.26 -1.78
N VAL A 400 -26.71 -20.41 -2.22
CA VAL A 400 -26.07 -20.48 -3.54
C VAL A 400 -24.80 -21.29 -3.41
N ARG A 401 -24.56 -22.22 -4.35
CA ARG A 401 -23.34 -23.03 -4.42
C ARG A 401 -22.73 -22.91 -5.82
N THR A 402 -21.42 -22.70 -5.91
CA THR A 402 -20.72 -22.53 -7.20
C THR A 402 -19.72 -23.66 -7.45
N LYS A 403 -19.51 -23.97 -8.74
CA LYS A 403 -18.43 -24.83 -9.21
C LYS A 403 -17.12 -24.02 -9.35
N THR A 404 -16.02 -24.71 -9.63
CA THR A 404 -14.74 -24.12 -10.06
C THR A 404 -14.79 -23.79 -11.55
N ALA A 405 -15.22 -22.59 -11.92
CA ALA A 405 -15.25 -22.10 -13.29
C ALA A 405 -15.29 -20.55 -13.33
N GLY A 406 -15.00 -19.98 -14.50
CA GLY A 406 -15.28 -18.57 -14.79
C GLY A 406 -16.77 -18.29 -14.99
N GLY A 407 -17.11 -17.06 -15.38
CA GLY A 407 -18.49 -16.58 -15.44
C GLY A 407 -18.94 -15.91 -14.14
N TYR A 408 -20.25 -15.83 -13.92
CA TYR A 408 -20.89 -15.07 -12.85
C TYR A 408 -21.90 -15.93 -12.06
N PRO A 409 -21.49 -17.07 -11.46
CA PRO A 409 -22.42 -17.99 -10.81
C PRO A 409 -23.16 -17.33 -9.63
N GLY A 410 -24.48 -17.49 -9.61
CA GLY A 410 -25.38 -16.79 -8.69
C GLY A 410 -26.85 -17.14 -8.91
N PHE A 411 -27.74 -16.22 -8.56
CA PHE A 411 -29.16 -16.26 -8.95
C PHE A 411 -29.65 -14.90 -9.46
N THR A 412 -30.69 -14.93 -10.28
CA THR A 412 -31.54 -13.77 -10.63
C THR A 412 -32.92 -13.91 -10.00
N VAL A 413 -33.62 -12.79 -9.85
CA VAL A 413 -35.01 -12.67 -9.40
C VAL A 413 -35.69 -11.69 -10.33
N GLU A 414 -36.79 -12.08 -10.98
CA GLU A 414 -37.60 -11.21 -11.83
C GLU A 414 -38.74 -10.57 -11.02
N GLY A 415 -38.98 -9.27 -11.19
CA GLY A 415 -40.06 -8.55 -10.52
C GLY A 415 -40.21 -7.10 -10.99
N PRO A 416 -41.45 -6.58 -11.16
CA PRO A 416 -41.69 -5.21 -11.61
C PRO A 416 -41.67 -4.22 -10.45
N TRP A 417 -40.48 -3.73 -10.07
CA TRP A 417 -40.30 -2.83 -8.92
C TRP A 417 -40.13 -1.35 -9.32
N ASP A 418 -40.93 -0.49 -8.69
CA ASP A 418 -40.68 0.96 -8.65
C ASP A 418 -39.83 1.30 -7.41
N LEU A 419 -38.54 1.55 -7.63
CA LEU A 419 -37.57 1.94 -6.61
C LEU A 419 -37.46 3.48 -6.44
N SER A 420 -38.36 4.28 -7.00
CA SER A 420 -38.27 5.75 -6.98
C SER A 420 -38.35 6.32 -5.55
N ALA A 421 -39.08 5.66 -4.66
CA ALA A 421 -39.18 6.03 -3.25
C ALA A 421 -37.97 5.59 -2.38
N TYR A 422 -37.12 4.69 -2.88
CA TYR A 422 -36.14 3.96 -2.05
C TYR A 422 -34.68 4.31 -2.41
N GLY A 423 -33.93 4.79 -1.41
CA GLY A 423 -32.60 5.39 -1.55
C GLY A 423 -31.41 4.44 -1.41
N GLU A 424 -31.57 3.26 -0.80
CA GLU A 424 -30.53 2.22 -0.75
C GLU A 424 -31.10 0.83 -1.09
N ILE A 425 -30.21 -0.06 -1.56
CA ILE A 425 -30.47 -1.50 -1.58
C ILE A 425 -29.74 -2.14 -0.39
N ALA A 426 -30.39 -3.05 0.32
CA ALA A 426 -29.82 -3.81 1.43
C ALA A 426 -30.02 -5.32 1.20
N VAL A 427 -29.00 -6.11 1.56
CA VAL A 427 -29.00 -7.56 1.41
C VAL A 427 -28.59 -8.22 2.72
N GLU A 428 -29.40 -9.15 3.19
CA GLU A 428 -29.15 -9.97 4.38
C GLU A 428 -28.44 -11.27 3.95
N PHE A 429 -27.10 -11.28 4.05
CA PHE A 429 -26.26 -12.43 3.73
C PHE A 429 -26.05 -13.33 4.95
N VAL A 430 -25.87 -14.62 4.71
CA VAL A 430 -25.25 -15.58 5.64
C VAL A 430 -23.99 -16.13 5.00
N GLY A 431 -22.83 -15.87 5.60
CA GLY A 431 -21.54 -16.32 5.11
C GLY A 431 -21.37 -17.84 5.23
N GLY A 432 -20.96 -18.48 4.14
CA GLY A 432 -20.52 -19.87 4.17
C GLY A 432 -19.10 -20.03 4.74
N GLY A 433 -18.44 -21.15 4.41
CA GLY A 433 -17.16 -21.54 5.01
C GLY A 433 -15.93 -20.73 4.58
N ARG A 434 -16.10 -19.64 3.82
CA ARG A 434 -15.03 -18.70 3.45
C ARG A 434 -15.61 -17.32 3.14
N GLU A 435 -14.74 -16.32 3.08
CA GLU A 435 -15.08 -15.00 2.56
C GLU A 435 -15.49 -15.08 1.07
N ASN A 436 -16.53 -14.33 0.70
CA ASN A 436 -16.92 -14.11 -0.69
C ASN A 436 -17.12 -12.61 -0.97
N ARG A 437 -16.88 -12.19 -2.22
CA ARG A 437 -17.26 -10.87 -2.73
C ARG A 437 -18.46 -11.04 -3.65
N CYS A 438 -19.65 -10.75 -3.11
CA CYS A 438 -20.90 -10.94 -3.84
C CYS A 438 -21.30 -9.64 -4.55
N THR A 439 -21.39 -9.70 -5.87
CA THR A 439 -21.94 -8.64 -6.72
C THR A 439 -23.46 -8.69 -6.65
N VAL A 440 -24.09 -7.54 -6.45
CA VAL A 440 -25.53 -7.33 -6.51
C VAL A 440 -25.83 -6.44 -7.71
N ARG A 441 -26.74 -6.88 -8.58
CA ARG A 441 -27.15 -6.18 -9.79
C ARG A 441 -28.65 -5.91 -9.75
N LEU A 442 -29.06 -4.74 -10.20
CA LEU A 442 -30.44 -4.40 -10.56
C LEU A 442 -30.46 -4.02 -12.05
N LEU A 443 -31.50 -4.44 -12.77
CA LEU A 443 -31.67 -4.18 -14.21
C LEU A 443 -33.07 -3.68 -14.52
N ASN A 444 -33.16 -2.76 -15.48
CA ASN A 444 -34.38 -2.41 -16.19
C ASN A 444 -34.79 -3.49 -17.20
N ALA A 445 -36.06 -3.50 -17.60
CA ALA A 445 -36.49 -4.27 -18.76
C ALA A 445 -35.70 -3.84 -20.01
N GLY A 446 -35.12 -4.80 -20.73
CA GLY A 446 -34.20 -4.52 -21.86
C GLY A 446 -32.85 -3.91 -21.46
N GLY A 447 -32.54 -3.84 -20.17
CA GLY A 447 -31.22 -3.51 -19.65
C GLY A 447 -30.18 -4.61 -19.96
N ARG A 448 -28.91 -4.31 -19.71
CA ARG A 448 -27.78 -5.20 -20.01
C ARG A 448 -26.76 -5.22 -18.86
N PRO A 449 -26.12 -6.38 -18.57
CA PRO A 449 -25.03 -6.47 -17.60
C PRO A 449 -23.79 -5.61 -17.91
N ASP A 450 -23.67 -5.05 -19.12
CA ASP A 450 -22.59 -4.13 -19.50
C ASP A 450 -22.75 -2.69 -18.98
N GLY A 451 -23.82 -2.44 -18.20
CA GLY A 451 -24.07 -1.16 -17.52
C GLY A 451 -25.27 -0.38 -18.06
N LYS A 452 -25.81 -0.72 -19.24
CA LYS A 452 -26.99 -0.03 -19.79
C LYS A 452 -28.26 -0.45 -19.04
N GLY A 453 -28.99 0.51 -18.48
CA GLY A 453 -30.23 0.26 -17.72
C GLY A 453 -29.97 -0.58 -16.47
N CYS A 454 -28.87 -0.32 -15.78
CA CYS A 454 -28.30 -1.20 -14.76
C CYS A 454 -27.83 -0.41 -13.53
N PHE A 455 -27.82 -1.06 -12.37
CA PHE A 455 -27.09 -0.67 -11.17
C PHE A 455 -26.31 -1.89 -10.68
N ILE A 456 -25.03 -1.73 -10.34
CA ILE A 456 -24.16 -2.81 -9.87
C ILE A 456 -23.44 -2.35 -8.60
N THR A 457 -23.41 -3.17 -7.55
CA THR A 457 -22.57 -2.97 -6.35
C THR A 457 -21.94 -4.29 -5.90
N LYS A 458 -20.96 -4.26 -4.99
CA LYS A 458 -20.25 -5.44 -4.48
C LYS A 458 -20.08 -5.38 -2.97
N PHE A 459 -20.47 -6.46 -2.30
CA PHE A 459 -20.41 -6.60 -0.84
C PHE A 459 -19.40 -7.66 -0.40
N ARG A 460 -18.68 -7.37 0.69
CA ARG A 460 -17.90 -8.37 1.43
C ARG A 460 -18.84 -9.20 2.31
N VAL A 461 -18.82 -10.51 2.11
CA VAL A 461 -19.53 -11.50 2.91
C VAL A 461 -18.51 -12.23 3.77
N ASP A 462 -18.50 -11.89 5.07
CA ASP A 462 -17.61 -12.45 6.07
C ASP A 462 -18.00 -13.92 6.35
N PRO A 463 -17.04 -14.86 6.46
CA PRO A 463 -17.35 -16.27 6.68
C PRO A 463 -18.12 -16.51 7.98
N TRP A 464 -19.03 -17.49 7.95
CA TRP A 464 -19.84 -17.96 9.08
C TRP A 464 -20.71 -16.91 9.81
N ARG A 465 -20.93 -15.72 9.23
CA ARG A 465 -21.70 -14.63 9.86
C ARG A 465 -22.98 -14.31 9.08
N THR A 466 -24.08 -14.11 9.81
CA THR A 466 -25.24 -13.37 9.30
C THR A 466 -24.92 -11.88 9.35
N GLN A 467 -25.17 -11.17 8.26
CA GLN A 467 -24.80 -9.76 8.10
C GLN A 467 -25.66 -9.06 7.05
N VAL A 468 -26.31 -7.97 7.45
CA VAL A 468 -26.87 -6.99 6.51
C VAL A 468 -25.73 -6.16 5.93
N ARG A 469 -25.77 -5.90 4.62
CA ARG A 469 -24.94 -4.92 3.91
C ARG A 469 -25.85 -4.07 3.04
N SER A 470 -25.65 -2.75 3.02
CA SER A 470 -26.41 -1.84 2.15
C SER A 470 -25.52 -0.94 1.32
N GLN A 471 -26.07 -0.45 0.20
CA GLN A 471 -25.44 0.50 -0.71
C GLN A 471 -26.50 1.51 -1.16
N PRO A 472 -26.26 2.82 -0.99
CA PRO A 472 -27.09 3.86 -1.59
C PRO A 472 -27.17 3.74 -3.12
N ILE A 473 -28.39 3.84 -3.67
CA ILE A 473 -28.67 3.83 -5.11
C ILE A 473 -28.61 5.29 -5.60
N PRO A 474 -27.79 5.61 -6.61
CA PRO A 474 -27.67 6.99 -7.08
C PRO A 474 -28.98 7.62 -7.59
N PRO A 475 -29.17 8.94 -7.37
CA PRO A 475 -30.12 9.70 -8.18
C PRO A 475 -29.65 9.68 -9.64
N ASP A 476 -30.56 9.94 -10.59
CA ASP A 476 -30.13 10.05 -11.98
C ASP A 476 -29.36 11.36 -12.19
N LEU A 477 -28.14 11.24 -12.70
CA LEU A 477 -27.23 12.35 -12.99
C LEU A 477 -26.81 12.23 -14.46
N PRO A 478 -27.60 12.76 -15.42
CA PRO A 478 -27.35 12.57 -16.84
C PRO A 478 -25.97 13.11 -17.29
N GLY A 479 -25.56 14.27 -16.79
CA GLY A 479 -24.26 14.88 -17.07
C GLY A 479 -23.07 14.06 -16.58
N TRP A 480 -23.23 13.39 -15.43
CA TRP A 480 -22.21 12.54 -14.80
C TRP A 480 -21.83 11.34 -15.68
N ARG A 481 -22.75 10.81 -16.49
CA ARG A 481 -22.46 9.74 -17.45
C ARG A 481 -21.46 10.20 -18.53
N GLY A 482 -21.61 11.45 -18.99
CA GLY A 482 -20.65 12.10 -19.90
C GLY A 482 -19.28 12.24 -19.24
N ILE A 483 -19.23 12.77 -18.02
CA ILE A 483 -18.00 12.94 -17.23
C ILE A 483 -17.26 11.61 -17.06
N LEU A 484 -17.93 10.56 -16.57
CA LEU A 484 -17.32 9.24 -16.37
C LEU A 484 -16.82 8.62 -17.67
N SER A 485 -17.49 8.85 -18.81
CA SER A 485 -17.05 8.33 -20.11
C SER A 485 -15.73 8.94 -20.61
N GLU A 486 -15.34 10.10 -20.06
CA GLU A 486 -14.18 10.89 -20.47
C GLU A 486 -12.99 10.76 -19.50
N LEU A 487 -13.21 10.39 -18.24
CA LEU A 487 -12.18 10.19 -17.20
C LEU A 487 -11.43 8.84 -17.35
N LYS A 488 -10.89 8.58 -18.56
CA LYS A 488 -10.25 7.31 -18.92
C LYS A 488 -8.84 7.18 -18.33
N GLY A 489 -8.62 6.07 -17.61
CA GLY A 489 -7.31 5.72 -17.04
C GLY A 489 -6.93 6.49 -15.78
N ILE A 490 -7.90 6.91 -14.97
CA ILE A 490 -7.70 7.34 -13.57
C ILE A 490 -8.55 6.45 -12.65
N ARG A 491 -8.21 6.33 -11.36
CA ARG A 491 -8.99 5.56 -10.37
C ARG A 491 -10.29 6.29 -10.03
N THR A 492 -11.29 6.09 -10.89
CA THR A 492 -12.64 6.67 -10.81
C THR A 492 -13.54 6.01 -9.77
N TRP A 493 -13.14 4.88 -9.16
CA TRP A 493 -14.00 4.10 -8.27
C TRP A 493 -14.40 4.82 -6.98
N ALA A 494 -13.60 5.79 -6.54
CA ALA A 494 -13.90 6.63 -5.39
C ALA A 494 -14.63 7.94 -5.75
N LEU A 495 -14.79 8.27 -7.04
CA LEU A 495 -15.56 9.46 -7.47
C LEU A 495 -17.00 9.50 -6.94
N PRO A 496 -17.77 8.39 -6.83
CA PRO A 496 -19.08 8.43 -6.18
C PRO A 496 -18.98 8.97 -4.76
N TYR A 497 -17.96 8.59 -3.98
CA TYR A 497 -17.81 8.98 -2.58
C TYR A 497 -17.45 10.47 -2.39
N LEU A 498 -17.10 11.19 -3.47
CA LEU A 498 -17.07 12.66 -3.48
C LEU A 498 -18.48 13.28 -3.54
N LEU A 499 -19.48 12.51 -4.00
CA LEU A 499 -20.90 12.85 -4.02
C LEU A 499 -21.57 12.41 -2.70
N TRP A 500 -21.26 11.20 -2.22
CA TRP A 500 -21.78 10.64 -0.96
C TRP A 500 -20.81 10.92 0.21
N ASN A 501 -21.06 12.01 0.95
CA ASN A 501 -20.42 12.27 2.24
C ASN A 501 -20.97 11.32 3.33
N THR A 502 -20.79 10.01 3.15
CA THR A 502 -21.44 8.97 3.98
C THR A 502 -20.47 7.88 4.44
N ASN A 503 -20.70 7.41 5.67
CA ASN A 503 -19.83 6.50 6.40
C ASN A 503 -20.12 5.02 6.04
N THR A 504 -19.88 4.62 4.80
CA THR A 504 -20.24 3.28 4.27
C THR A 504 -19.26 2.18 4.70
N ALA A 505 -19.22 1.88 6.00
CA ALA A 505 -18.41 0.79 6.55
C ALA A 505 -18.87 -0.57 5.99
N GLY A 506 -18.08 -1.18 5.10
CA GLY A 506 -18.30 -2.55 4.61
C GLY A 506 -18.16 -2.77 3.09
N VAL A 507 -18.00 -1.70 2.29
CA VAL A 507 -17.80 -1.83 0.84
C VAL A 507 -16.32 -2.13 0.53
N ALA A 508 -16.04 -3.29 -0.06
CA ALA A 508 -14.67 -3.75 -0.31
C ALA A 508 -14.19 -3.41 -1.74
N LEU A 509 -13.91 -2.13 -1.97
CA LEU A 509 -13.43 -1.61 -3.24
C LEU A 509 -11.91 -1.82 -3.38
N TRP A 510 -11.48 -2.58 -4.38
CA TRP A 510 -10.05 -2.79 -4.70
C TRP A 510 -9.74 -2.57 -6.19
N ASN A 511 -10.76 -2.58 -7.06
CA ASN A 511 -10.63 -2.43 -8.50
C ASN A 511 -11.50 -1.28 -9.06
N HIS A 512 -11.12 -0.78 -10.24
CA HIS A 512 -11.94 0.18 -11.02
C HIS A 512 -13.34 -0.34 -11.37
N GLU A 513 -13.59 -1.66 -11.29
CA GLU A 513 -14.86 -2.30 -11.62
C GLU A 513 -15.85 -2.32 -10.44
N ASP A 514 -15.46 -1.79 -9.28
CA ASP A 514 -16.24 -1.90 -8.04
C ASP A 514 -17.16 -0.66 -7.83
N VAL A 515 -17.19 0.27 -8.80
CA VAL A 515 -18.03 1.48 -8.78
C VAL A 515 -19.52 1.14 -8.92
N PRO A 516 -20.41 1.83 -8.20
CA PRO A 516 -21.83 1.91 -8.52
C PRO A 516 -22.11 2.55 -9.89
N VAL A 517 -21.96 1.77 -10.96
CA VAL A 517 -22.42 2.14 -12.31
C VAL A 517 -23.94 2.11 -12.30
N SER A 518 -24.56 3.28 -12.07
CA SER A 518 -26.00 3.45 -12.18
C SER A 518 -26.36 4.19 -13.46
N THR A 519 -26.97 3.48 -14.40
CA THR A 519 -27.89 4.08 -15.38
C THR A 519 -29.30 3.51 -15.20
N LEU A 520 -29.58 2.95 -14.02
CA LEU A 520 -30.85 2.35 -13.66
C LEU A 520 -31.94 3.42 -13.61
N ASN A 521 -32.97 3.30 -14.46
CA ASN A 521 -34.20 4.04 -14.18
C ASN A 521 -34.90 3.34 -13.02
N ARG A 522 -34.88 3.97 -11.84
CA ARG A 522 -35.42 3.38 -10.61
C ARG A 522 -36.93 3.08 -10.70
N LYS A 523 -37.69 3.70 -11.59
CA LYS A 523 -39.13 3.46 -11.76
C LYS A 523 -39.48 2.09 -12.38
N TRP A 524 -38.55 1.48 -13.11
CA TRP A 524 -38.83 0.33 -13.98
C TRP A 524 -37.82 -0.80 -13.82
N VAL A 525 -37.48 -1.15 -12.58
CA VAL A 525 -36.60 -2.30 -12.32
C VAL A 525 -37.38 -3.59 -12.60
N ALA A 526 -36.77 -4.51 -13.33
CA ALA A 526 -37.36 -5.76 -13.79
C ALA A 526 -36.64 -7.00 -13.26
N GLN A 527 -35.33 -6.91 -12.96
CA GLN A 527 -34.54 -8.02 -12.44
C GLN A 527 -33.57 -7.55 -11.35
N ALA A 528 -33.45 -8.34 -10.28
CA ALA A 528 -32.35 -8.31 -9.31
C ALA A 528 -31.47 -9.56 -9.48
N ALA A 529 -30.19 -9.49 -9.14
CA ALA A 529 -29.31 -10.65 -9.17
C ALA A 529 -28.21 -10.58 -8.10
N VAL A 530 -27.81 -11.73 -7.56
CA VAL A 530 -26.70 -11.87 -6.60
C VAL A 530 -25.78 -13.00 -7.04
N TYR A 531 -24.52 -12.66 -7.33
CA TYR A 531 -23.53 -13.57 -7.90
C TYR A 531 -22.11 -13.28 -7.42
N VAL A 532 -21.16 -14.17 -7.69
CA VAL A 532 -19.72 -13.91 -7.51
C VAL A 532 -19.02 -13.85 -8.86
N ASN A 533 -18.07 -12.94 -9.02
CA ASN A 533 -17.32 -12.79 -10.27
C ASN A 533 -16.22 -13.86 -10.36
N ALA A 534 -16.28 -14.73 -11.37
CA ALA A 534 -15.26 -15.71 -11.78
C ALA A 534 -14.55 -16.44 -10.61
N PRO A 535 -15.28 -17.20 -9.78
CA PRO A 535 -14.72 -17.77 -8.55
C PRO A 535 -13.67 -18.85 -8.83
N GLY A 536 -12.40 -18.51 -8.64
CA GLY A 536 -11.25 -19.42 -8.80
C GLY A 536 -11.24 -20.66 -7.88
N ALA A 537 -12.19 -20.77 -6.95
CA ALA A 537 -12.46 -21.96 -6.15
C ALA A 537 -13.97 -22.06 -5.85
N ALA A 538 -14.53 -23.28 -5.83
CA ALA A 538 -15.92 -23.55 -5.47
C ALA A 538 -16.29 -22.98 -4.08
N THR A 539 -17.52 -22.47 -3.93
CA THR A 539 -17.95 -21.80 -2.69
C THR A 539 -19.44 -21.97 -2.41
N ALA A 540 -19.84 -21.56 -1.22
CA ALA A 540 -21.23 -21.35 -0.86
C ALA A 540 -21.41 -20.07 -0.02
N TRP A 541 -22.56 -19.43 -0.17
CA TRP A 541 -23.09 -18.39 0.70
C TRP A 541 -24.62 -18.47 0.64
N SER A 542 -25.33 -17.87 1.58
CA SER A 542 -26.79 -17.78 1.53
C SER A 542 -27.25 -16.33 1.54
N VAL A 543 -28.43 -16.08 0.97
CA VAL A 543 -29.15 -14.81 1.06
C VAL A 543 -30.51 -15.10 1.69
N ARG A 544 -30.89 -14.29 2.68
CA ARG A 544 -32.22 -14.32 3.28
C ARG A 544 -33.17 -13.38 2.57
N ARG A 545 -32.76 -12.10 2.45
CA ARG A 545 -33.58 -11.02 1.88
C ARG A 545 -32.74 -10.05 1.04
N ILE A 546 -33.39 -9.44 0.06
CA ILE A 546 -32.95 -8.25 -0.69
C ILE A 546 -34.10 -7.24 -0.58
N VAL A 547 -33.85 -6.08 -0.01
CA VAL A 547 -34.84 -5.01 0.16
C VAL A 547 -34.31 -3.69 -0.37
N ALA A 548 -35.17 -2.86 -0.95
CA ALA A 548 -34.89 -1.46 -1.22
C ALA A 548 -35.56 -0.62 -0.14
N ARG A 549 -34.87 0.38 0.40
CA ARG A 549 -35.35 1.12 1.58
C ARG A 549 -34.72 2.50 1.74
N GLY A 550 -35.20 3.23 2.75
CA GLY A 550 -34.67 4.56 3.11
C GLY A 550 -34.99 5.63 2.06
N LYS A 551 -34.84 6.90 2.42
CA LYS A 551 -35.24 8.00 1.52
C LYS A 551 -34.18 8.24 0.42
N PRO A 552 -34.59 8.62 -0.80
CA PRO A 552 -33.65 8.93 -1.88
C PRO A 552 -32.79 10.15 -1.51
N ILE A 553 -31.52 10.15 -1.89
CA ILE A 553 -30.74 11.39 -1.83
C ILE A 553 -31.20 12.32 -2.96
N ALA A 554 -31.73 13.47 -2.56
CA ALA A 554 -32.08 14.58 -3.44
C ALA A 554 -30.85 15.06 -4.22
N ALA A 555 -30.95 15.25 -5.53
CA ALA A 555 -29.80 15.64 -6.34
C ALA A 555 -29.25 17.03 -5.94
N GLU A 556 -30.12 17.86 -5.36
CA GLU A 556 -29.88 19.20 -4.85
C GLU A 556 -28.94 19.20 -3.63
N SER A 557 -28.94 18.13 -2.83
CA SER A 557 -28.05 17.98 -1.68
C SER A 557 -26.66 17.45 -2.04
N LEU A 558 -26.46 17.02 -3.30
CA LEU A 558 -25.13 16.71 -3.83
C LEU A 558 -24.36 17.99 -4.18
N PRO A 559 -23.01 17.97 -4.09
CA PRO A 559 -22.16 19.07 -4.54
C PRO A 559 -22.48 19.49 -5.98
N ALA A 560 -22.35 20.79 -6.30
CA ALA A 560 -22.73 21.32 -7.61
C ALA A 560 -22.09 20.58 -8.80
N PHE A 561 -20.82 20.17 -8.66
CA PHE A 561 -20.10 19.40 -9.69
C PHE A 561 -20.69 18.00 -9.98
N ALA A 562 -21.51 17.45 -9.08
CA ALA A 562 -22.23 16.19 -9.31
C ALA A 562 -23.30 16.33 -10.41
N ARG A 563 -23.84 17.53 -10.58
CA ARG A 563 -24.96 17.86 -11.47
C ARG A 563 -24.50 18.50 -12.80
N MET A 564 -23.22 18.81 -12.94
CA MET A 564 -22.64 19.36 -14.17
C MET A 564 -22.75 18.38 -15.35
N SER A 565 -22.93 18.94 -16.54
CA SER A 565 -22.60 18.25 -17.80
C SER A 565 -21.08 18.11 -17.96
N ALA A 566 -20.65 17.27 -18.90
CA ALA A 566 -19.24 17.19 -19.27
C ALA A 566 -18.66 18.53 -19.76
N ALA A 567 -19.48 19.39 -20.39
CA ALA A 567 -19.04 20.70 -20.89
C ALA A 567 -18.81 21.74 -19.78
N GLU A 568 -19.48 21.60 -18.64
CA GLU A 568 -19.26 22.44 -17.45
C GLU A 568 -18.14 21.88 -16.56
N PHE A 569 -18.01 20.55 -16.51
CA PHE A 569 -17.00 19.88 -15.70
C PHE A 569 -15.59 19.94 -16.29
N PHE A 570 -15.42 19.84 -17.61
CA PHE A 570 -14.11 19.96 -18.25
C PHE A 570 -13.83 21.42 -18.66
N PRO A 571 -12.69 22.02 -18.28
CA PRO A 571 -11.59 21.47 -17.49
C PRO A 571 -11.86 21.44 -15.97
N PHE A 572 -11.41 20.36 -15.31
CA PHE A 572 -11.62 20.10 -13.88
C PHE A 572 -10.35 20.25 -13.02
N ILE A 573 -9.19 20.36 -13.64
CA ILE A 573 -7.90 20.64 -12.97
C ILE A 573 -7.57 22.12 -13.13
N ASP A 574 -7.22 22.79 -12.03
CA ASP A 574 -6.74 24.18 -12.05
C ASP A 574 -5.25 24.29 -12.43
N GLU A 575 -4.70 25.51 -12.46
CA GLU A 575 -3.30 25.73 -12.83
C GLU A 575 -2.28 25.23 -11.79
N TYR A 576 -2.73 24.84 -10.60
CA TYR A 576 -1.91 24.26 -9.54
C TYR A 576 -2.04 22.72 -9.49
N GLY A 577 -2.79 22.09 -10.41
CA GLY A 577 -3.00 20.64 -10.42
C GLY A 577 -4.08 20.13 -9.47
N GLN A 578 -4.82 21.03 -8.81
CA GLN A 578 -5.86 20.69 -7.84
C GLN A 578 -7.22 20.51 -8.53
N PHE A 579 -8.19 19.92 -7.82
CA PHE A 579 -9.57 19.88 -8.28
C PHE A 579 -10.24 21.26 -8.23
N LYS A 580 -10.64 21.77 -9.40
CA LYS A 580 -11.22 23.10 -9.59
C LYS A 580 -12.56 23.30 -8.88
N HIS A 581 -13.47 22.33 -8.97
CA HIS A 581 -14.91 22.52 -8.67
C HIS A 581 -15.33 22.28 -7.21
N ARG A 582 -14.38 22.27 -6.27
CA ARG A 582 -14.62 22.18 -4.83
C ARG A 582 -13.50 22.91 -4.08
N ASP A 583 -13.81 23.51 -2.95
CA ASP A 583 -12.83 24.09 -2.04
C ASP A 583 -12.72 23.28 -0.74
N TRP A 584 -11.58 23.38 -0.06
CA TRP A 584 -11.27 22.69 1.19
C TRP A 584 -10.28 23.54 2.03
N PRO A 585 -10.11 23.28 3.34
CA PRO A 585 -9.16 24.02 4.16
C PRO A 585 -7.75 23.97 3.61
N ASP A 586 -7.07 25.13 3.57
CA ASP A 586 -5.73 25.32 3.03
C ASP A 586 -5.53 25.05 1.52
N LYS A 587 -6.61 24.97 0.71
CA LYS A 587 -6.53 25.01 -0.76
C LYS A 587 -5.83 26.30 -1.25
N ILE A 588 -5.03 26.17 -2.31
CA ILE A 588 -4.40 27.31 -2.99
C ILE A 588 -5.36 27.89 -4.04
N HIS A 589 -5.52 29.21 -4.06
CA HIS A 589 -6.27 29.94 -5.09
C HIS A 589 -5.35 30.88 -5.91
N SER A 590 -4.19 31.23 -5.36
CA SER A 590 -3.23 32.19 -5.90
C SER A 590 -1.79 31.90 -5.44
N ASP A 591 -0.78 32.44 -6.14
CA ASP A 591 0.61 32.39 -5.68
C ASP A 591 0.82 33.12 -4.33
N ALA A 592 -0.08 34.04 -3.96
CA ALA A 592 -0.09 34.67 -2.63
C ALA A 592 -0.45 33.67 -1.52
N ASP A 593 -1.29 32.66 -1.81
CA ASP A 593 -1.57 31.57 -0.87
C ASP A 593 -0.35 30.65 -0.72
N LEU A 594 0.40 30.38 -1.79
CA LEU A 594 1.68 29.63 -1.70
C LEU A 594 2.69 30.35 -0.80
N ALA A 595 2.81 31.68 -0.94
CA ALA A 595 3.62 32.51 -0.07
C ALA A 595 3.12 32.48 1.40
N ALA A 596 1.80 32.60 1.61
CA ALA A 596 1.19 32.51 2.93
C ALA A 596 1.44 31.15 3.60
N GLN A 597 1.27 30.03 2.87
CA GLN A 597 1.57 28.70 3.40
C GLN A 597 3.07 28.54 3.71
N ARG A 598 3.96 29.07 2.88
CA ARG A 598 5.42 29.10 3.14
C ARG A 598 5.75 29.83 4.45
N GLU A 599 5.12 30.97 4.73
CA GLU A 599 5.27 31.66 6.02
C GLU A 599 4.66 30.87 7.19
N LYS A 600 3.45 30.34 7.01
CA LYS A 600 2.70 29.55 8.00
C LYS A 600 3.44 28.28 8.41
N GLU A 601 4.18 27.70 7.47
CA GLU A 601 5.08 26.55 7.64
C GLU A 601 6.42 26.97 8.27
N ALA A 602 7.06 28.05 7.83
CA ALA A 602 8.31 28.52 8.43
C ALA A 602 8.15 28.83 9.93
N LYS A 603 7.00 29.39 10.33
CA LYS A 603 6.64 29.65 11.74
C LYS A 603 6.43 28.36 12.53
N ASP A 604 5.85 27.32 11.94
CA ASP A 604 5.67 25.99 12.56
C ASP A 604 7.02 25.25 12.73
N LEU A 605 7.87 25.24 11.70
CA LEU A 605 9.18 24.60 11.76
C LEU A 605 10.12 25.28 12.76
N ALA A 606 10.02 26.61 12.93
CA ALA A 606 10.77 27.36 13.95
C ALA A 606 10.30 27.04 15.38
N ALA A 607 9.00 26.80 15.58
CA ALA A 607 8.45 26.35 16.86
C ALA A 607 8.78 24.88 17.17
N HIS A 608 8.97 24.05 16.15
CA HIS A 608 9.19 22.62 16.26
C HIS A 608 10.48 22.17 15.54
N PRO A 609 11.69 22.49 16.07
CA PRO A 609 12.95 22.15 15.42
C PRO A 609 13.23 20.62 15.33
N GLY A 610 12.54 19.81 16.13
CA GLY A 610 12.57 18.35 16.09
C GLY A 610 12.84 17.69 17.46
N PRO A 611 13.01 16.36 17.51
CA PRO A 611 13.26 15.63 18.75
C PRO A 611 14.58 16.00 19.45
N ASN A 612 14.46 16.20 20.77
CA ASN A 612 15.57 16.17 21.72
C ASN A 612 15.95 14.71 22.05
N GLY A 613 17.19 14.45 22.47
CA GLY A 613 17.68 13.08 22.74
C GLY A 613 17.88 12.23 21.47
N TRP A 614 17.87 12.86 20.30
CA TRP A 614 18.21 12.28 19.00
C TRP A 614 19.59 12.74 18.54
N ASP A 615 20.46 11.81 18.17
CA ASP A 615 21.79 12.11 17.64
C ASP A 615 21.75 12.58 16.16
N LYS A 616 22.92 12.54 15.48
CA LYS A 616 23.06 12.92 14.07
C LYS A 616 22.33 11.96 13.11
N TRP A 617 22.25 10.67 13.44
CA TRP A 617 21.49 9.66 12.69
C TRP A 617 19.99 9.65 13.08
N GLY A 618 19.61 10.39 14.12
CA GLY A 618 18.28 10.30 14.72
C GLY A 618 18.10 9.07 15.61
N GLY A 619 19.20 8.49 16.10
CA GLY A 619 19.21 7.40 17.09
C GLY A 619 19.02 7.90 18.51
N TRP A 620 18.68 6.98 19.42
CA TRP A 620 18.39 7.30 20.82
C TRP A 620 19.69 7.60 21.60
N ALA A 621 20.07 8.88 21.66
CA ALA A 621 21.35 9.31 22.24
C ALA A 621 21.50 8.97 23.73
N ASP A 622 20.39 9.07 24.48
CA ASP A 622 20.30 8.69 25.91
C ASP A 622 20.04 7.19 26.13
N GLY A 623 19.92 6.41 25.04
CA GLY A 623 19.66 4.98 25.06
C GLY A 623 20.89 4.12 25.38
N PRO A 624 20.69 2.80 25.55
CA PRO A 624 21.81 1.88 25.71
C PRO A 624 22.66 1.83 24.42
N LYS A 625 23.98 1.90 24.58
CA LYS A 625 24.96 1.79 23.50
C LYS A 625 25.33 0.34 23.20
N PHE A 626 25.55 0.07 21.92
CA PHE A 626 25.99 -1.19 21.31
C PHE A 626 27.27 -0.93 20.48
N PRO A 627 27.94 -1.97 19.95
CA PRO A 627 29.13 -1.78 19.12
C PRO A 627 28.86 -0.87 17.91
N ALA A 628 29.57 0.25 17.84
CA ALA A 628 29.57 1.14 16.67
C ALA A 628 30.35 0.48 15.53
N THR A 629 29.68 0.13 14.43
CA THR A 629 30.28 -0.58 13.29
C THR A 629 30.59 0.32 12.10
N GLY A 630 30.25 1.61 12.17
CA GLY A 630 30.32 2.53 11.01
C GLY A 630 29.22 2.34 9.97
N GLY A 631 28.25 1.45 10.23
CA GLY A 631 27.06 1.24 9.40
C GLY A 631 25.86 0.80 10.24
N PHE A 632 24.68 0.75 9.65
CA PHE A 632 23.48 0.27 10.34
C PHE A 632 23.53 -1.25 10.57
N SER A 633 23.16 -1.70 11.77
CA SER A 633 23.08 -3.12 12.15
C SER A 633 21.78 -3.43 12.91
N THR A 634 21.61 -4.65 13.43
CA THR A 634 20.39 -5.03 14.17
C THR A 634 20.71 -5.78 15.46
N VAL A 635 19.88 -5.56 16.49
CA VAL A 635 20.04 -6.21 17.80
C VAL A 635 18.68 -6.53 18.42
N LYS A 636 18.61 -7.54 19.30
CA LYS A 636 17.43 -7.82 20.12
C LYS A 636 17.68 -7.38 21.57
N TRP A 637 16.97 -6.34 22.01
CA TRP A 637 17.08 -5.75 23.35
C TRP A 637 15.73 -5.75 24.07
N ARG A 638 15.71 -6.23 25.32
CA ARG A 638 14.50 -6.42 26.14
C ARG A 638 13.37 -7.15 25.39
N GLY A 639 13.72 -8.21 24.67
CA GLY A 639 12.78 -9.04 23.90
C GLY A 639 12.27 -8.43 22.58
N LYS A 640 12.54 -7.14 22.32
CA LYS A 640 12.21 -6.45 21.06
C LYS A 640 13.42 -6.40 20.14
N TRP A 641 13.21 -6.52 18.83
CA TRP A 641 14.21 -6.20 17.81
C TRP A 641 14.36 -4.69 17.65
N TRP A 642 15.56 -4.26 17.27
CA TRP A 642 15.92 -2.87 16.98
C TRP A 642 16.92 -2.85 15.83
N ILE A 643 17.02 -1.69 15.18
CA ILE A 643 18.19 -1.33 14.40
C ILE A 643 19.20 -0.66 15.37
N VAL A 644 20.48 -0.71 15.03
CA VAL A 644 21.55 0.05 15.68
C VAL A 644 22.17 0.95 14.62
N ASP A 645 22.38 2.23 14.94
CA ASP A 645 23.00 3.19 14.02
C ASP A 645 24.54 3.08 13.98
N PRO A 646 25.23 3.75 13.04
CA PRO A 646 26.68 3.68 12.91
C PRO A 646 27.48 4.09 14.16
N ASP A 647 26.90 4.93 15.04
CA ASP A 647 27.50 5.40 16.30
C ASP A 647 27.10 4.54 17.51
N GLY A 648 26.39 3.43 17.27
CA GLY A 648 26.04 2.41 18.26
C GLY A 648 24.81 2.71 19.12
N ASN A 649 23.96 3.68 18.77
CA ASN A 649 22.69 3.88 19.51
C ASN A 649 21.60 2.93 19.00
N LEU A 650 20.60 2.66 19.85
CA LEU A 650 19.35 2.06 19.40
C LEU A 650 18.58 3.00 18.45
N TRP A 651 18.10 2.45 17.35
CA TRP A 651 17.43 3.17 16.26
C TRP A 651 16.17 2.41 15.81
N TRP A 652 15.19 3.14 15.29
CA TRP A 652 13.92 2.59 14.79
C TRP A 652 13.43 3.44 13.62
N SER A 653 13.14 2.81 12.47
CA SER A 653 12.96 3.55 11.21
C SER A 653 11.59 4.21 11.12
N HIS A 654 11.56 5.54 11.05
CA HIS A 654 10.35 6.34 10.95
C HIS A 654 10.48 7.37 9.82
N GLY A 655 9.65 7.26 8.77
CA GLY A 655 9.80 8.10 7.58
C GLY A 655 8.75 7.86 6.50
N ALA A 656 8.95 8.52 5.35
CA ALA A 656 8.06 8.42 4.19
C ALA A 656 8.81 7.95 2.93
N VAL A 657 8.10 7.17 2.11
CA VAL A 657 8.47 6.71 0.76
C VAL A 657 8.26 7.88 -0.22
N ARG A 658 9.10 7.95 -1.26
CA ARG A 658 9.10 9.00 -2.28
C ARG A 658 9.16 10.43 -1.73
N VAL A 659 10.23 10.74 -0.99
CA VAL A 659 10.66 12.12 -0.75
C VAL A 659 11.27 12.66 -2.05
N THR A 660 10.41 13.20 -2.91
CA THR A 660 10.75 13.75 -4.23
C THR A 660 9.83 14.93 -4.55
N PRO A 661 10.34 16.02 -5.18
CA PRO A 661 9.51 17.14 -5.62
C PRO A 661 8.54 16.75 -6.76
N SER A 662 8.76 15.61 -7.42
CA SER A 662 7.98 15.12 -8.54
C SER A 662 7.00 14.00 -8.10
N SER A 663 5.85 14.39 -7.55
CA SER A 663 4.80 13.48 -7.04
C SER A 663 3.46 13.56 -7.76
N ALA A 664 3.15 14.70 -8.37
CA ALA A 664 1.95 14.95 -9.16
C ALA A 664 2.25 15.01 -10.68
N ILE A 665 3.12 14.12 -11.17
CA ILE A 665 3.30 13.92 -12.61
C ILE A 665 2.05 13.25 -13.21
N THR A 666 1.40 13.93 -14.14
CA THR A 666 0.23 13.43 -14.88
C THR A 666 0.52 13.26 -16.37
N PRO A 667 0.00 12.22 -17.05
CA PRO A 667 0.02 12.15 -18.51
C PRO A 667 -0.90 13.18 -19.16
N LEU A 668 -0.54 13.61 -20.37
CA LEU A 668 -1.29 14.58 -21.18
C LEU A 668 -1.91 13.96 -22.44
N ASP A 669 -1.43 12.81 -22.91
CA ASP A 669 -1.92 12.15 -24.12
C ASP A 669 -3.42 11.84 -24.00
N GLY A 670 -4.24 12.46 -24.86
CA GLY A 670 -5.71 12.36 -24.79
C GLY A 670 -6.38 13.09 -23.62
N ARG A 671 -5.62 13.79 -22.77
CA ARG A 671 -6.08 14.39 -21.49
C ARG A 671 -6.04 15.92 -21.46
N THR A 672 -5.51 16.60 -22.47
CA THR A 672 -5.30 18.07 -22.46
C THR A 672 -6.53 18.89 -22.03
N LYS A 673 -7.75 18.49 -22.45
CA LYS A 673 -9.02 19.16 -22.06
C LYS A 673 -9.39 19.06 -20.57
N TRP A 674 -8.64 18.30 -19.77
CA TRP A 674 -8.86 18.19 -18.32
C TRP A 674 -8.29 19.39 -17.55
N PHE A 675 -7.30 20.08 -18.12
CA PHE A 675 -6.52 21.13 -17.47
C PHE A 675 -6.99 22.51 -17.89
N ALA A 676 -7.23 23.41 -16.94
CA ALA A 676 -7.70 24.77 -17.21
C ALA A 676 -6.61 25.68 -17.78
N ARG A 677 -5.35 25.34 -17.49
CA ARG A 677 -4.15 25.97 -18.02
C ARG A 677 -3.05 24.91 -18.13
N LEU A 678 -2.29 24.95 -19.22
CA LEU A 678 -1.00 24.29 -19.37
C LEU A 678 -0.05 25.36 -19.95
N PRO A 679 1.25 25.40 -19.59
CA PRO A 679 2.12 26.47 -20.07
C PRO A 679 2.42 26.36 -21.56
N GLU A 680 2.56 27.51 -22.22
CA GLU A 680 3.00 27.57 -23.61
C GLU A 680 4.45 27.06 -23.78
N PRO A 681 4.79 26.41 -24.91
CA PRO A 681 6.17 26.02 -25.22
C PRO A 681 7.11 27.23 -25.17
N GLY A 682 8.25 27.08 -24.51
CA GLY A 682 9.24 28.17 -24.33
C GLY A 682 8.95 29.14 -23.18
N SER A 683 7.81 29.02 -22.48
CA SER A 683 7.64 29.65 -21.17
C SER A 683 8.57 29.04 -20.11
N SER A 684 8.87 29.74 -19.02
CA SER A 684 9.74 29.20 -17.97
C SER A 684 9.14 28.02 -17.20
N GLU A 685 7.80 27.88 -17.22
CA GLU A 685 7.08 26.72 -16.69
C GLU A 685 7.16 25.49 -17.62
N ALA A 686 7.61 25.65 -18.88
CA ALA A 686 7.77 24.52 -19.81
C ALA A 686 8.82 23.48 -19.34
N LEU A 687 9.66 23.82 -18.37
CA LEU A 687 10.54 22.89 -17.65
C LEU A 687 9.78 21.66 -17.11
N PHE A 688 8.54 21.86 -16.65
CA PHE A 688 7.73 20.84 -15.98
C PHE A 688 7.02 19.87 -16.94
N TYR A 689 7.21 20.02 -18.26
CA TYR A 689 6.98 18.93 -19.21
C TYR A 689 8.10 17.87 -19.18
N THR A 690 9.29 18.21 -18.66
CA THR A 690 10.49 17.35 -18.68
C THR A 690 11.03 16.95 -17.31
N THR A 691 10.56 17.55 -16.21
CA THR A 691 10.85 17.01 -14.87
C THR A 691 10.18 15.65 -14.71
N LYS A 692 10.89 14.75 -14.02
CA LYS A 692 10.54 13.34 -13.92
C LYS A 692 11.00 12.76 -12.60
N ASP A 693 10.26 11.76 -12.14
CA ASP A 693 10.75 10.81 -11.16
C ASP A 693 11.46 9.67 -11.91
N GLU A 694 12.76 9.48 -11.68
CA GLU A 694 13.57 8.53 -12.47
C GLU A 694 13.11 7.08 -12.33
N LEU A 695 12.55 6.70 -11.18
CA LEU A 695 12.05 5.34 -10.96
C LEU A 695 10.73 5.09 -11.68
N LEU A 696 9.82 6.08 -11.68
CA LEU A 696 8.49 5.93 -12.27
C LEU A 696 8.41 6.33 -13.75
N TYR A 697 9.33 7.14 -14.27
CA TYR A 697 9.32 7.61 -15.66
C TYR A 697 9.26 6.49 -16.72
N PRO A 698 10.01 5.37 -16.61
CA PRO A 698 9.93 4.26 -17.57
C PRO A 698 8.52 3.64 -17.69
N TYR A 699 7.70 3.72 -16.64
CA TYR A 699 6.35 3.19 -16.64
C TYR A 699 5.37 4.07 -17.45
N TYR A 700 5.61 5.38 -17.60
CA TYR A 700 4.80 6.23 -18.48
C TYR A 700 4.95 5.79 -19.94
N GLY A 701 6.20 5.64 -20.41
CA GLY A 701 6.48 5.14 -21.75
C GLY A 701 5.94 3.72 -21.99
N ARG A 702 6.04 2.82 -20.99
CA ARG A 702 5.43 1.48 -21.07
C ARG A 702 3.91 1.50 -21.28
N ASN A 703 3.21 2.46 -20.66
CA ASN A 703 1.77 2.62 -20.80
C ASN A 703 1.37 3.48 -22.02
N GLY A 704 2.32 3.77 -22.92
CA GLY A 704 2.07 4.49 -24.18
C GLY A 704 1.94 6.01 -24.04
N PHE A 705 2.28 6.58 -22.88
CA PHE A 705 2.29 8.03 -22.69
C PHE A 705 3.57 8.64 -23.22
N THR A 706 3.44 9.69 -24.03
CA THR A 706 4.57 10.42 -24.64
C THR A 706 4.74 11.82 -24.07
N ARG A 707 3.71 12.33 -23.36
CA ARG A 707 3.69 13.68 -22.79
C ARG A 707 3.22 13.64 -21.35
N THR A 708 3.97 14.28 -20.46
CA THR A 708 3.68 14.42 -19.03
C THR A 708 3.73 15.88 -18.61
N TYR A 709 3.15 16.20 -17.45
CA TYR A 709 3.36 17.48 -16.76
C TYR A 709 3.42 17.29 -15.24
N ASP A 710 4.29 18.04 -14.57
CA ASP A 710 4.60 17.93 -13.14
C ASP A 710 4.13 19.17 -12.36
N PHE A 711 2.87 19.15 -11.93
CA PHE A 711 2.31 20.23 -11.13
C PHE A 711 3.01 20.40 -9.77
N SER A 712 3.54 19.32 -9.18
CA SER A 712 4.25 19.41 -7.91
C SER A 712 5.56 20.20 -8.02
N ALA A 713 6.43 19.89 -9.00
CA ALA A 713 7.65 20.66 -9.21
C ALA A 713 7.35 22.11 -9.65
N GLN A 714 6.29 22.34 -10.44
CA GLN A 714 5.81 23.68 -10.76
C GLN A 714 5.46 24.49 -9.50
N ASN A 715 4.62 23.93 -8.62
CA ASN A 715 4.17 24.63 -7.42
C ASN A 715 5.31 24.86 -6.43
N ILE A 716 6.26 23.92 -6.35
CA ILE A 716 7.50 24.07 -5.58
C ILE A 716 8.33 25.24 -6.15
N ARG A 717 8.46 25.39 -7.48
CA ARG A 717 9.11 26.58 -8.08
C ARG A 717 8.35 27.88 -7.80
N ARG A 718 7.02 27.90 -7.93
CA ARG A 718 6.19 29.07 -7.58
C ARG A 718 6.34 29.47 -6.11
N LYS A 719 6.42 28.49 -5.19
CA LYS A 719 6.56 28.70 -3.74
C LYS A 719 7.98 29.12 -3.30
N TYR A 720 9.04 28.70 -4.02
CA TYR A 720 10.44 28.90 -3.58
C TYR A 720 11.34 29.78 -4.48
N GLY A 721 10.95 30.06 -5.73
CA GLY A 721 11.75 30.82 -6.70
C GLY A 721 12.62 29.92 -7.59
N GLU A 722 13.63 30.47 -8.27
CA GLU A 722 14.41 29.70 -9.26
C GLU A 722 15.28 28.59 -8.64
N ASN A 723 15.80 28.80 -7.44
CA ASN A 723 16.62 27.84 -6.69
C ASN A 723 15.73 26.86 -5.89
N TRP A 724 14.69 26.32 -6.55
CA TRP A 724 13.59 25.60 -5.90
C TRP A 724 13.96 24.21 -5.43
N PHE A 725 14.82 23.50 -6.16
CA PHE A 725 15.16 22.12 -5.86
C PHE A 725 15.93 22.03 -4.53
N GLU A 726 16.96 22.86 -4.38
CA GLU A 726 17.82 22.92 -3.21
C GLU A 726 17.06 23.45 -1.99
N ALA A 727 16.19 24.46 -2.20
CA ALA A 727 15.32 24.99 -1.17
C ALA A 727 14.31 23.94 -0.67
N TRP A 728 13.75 23.14 -1.57
CA TRP A 728 12.83 22.05 -1.22
C TRP A 728 13.54 20.87 -0.57
N ALA A 729 14.74 20.51 -1.05
CA ALA A 729 15.53 19.41 -0.49
C ALA A 729 15.98 19.71 0.95
N ASP A 730 16.48 20.92 1.21
CA ASP A 730 16.75 21.39 2.57
C ASP A 730 15.48 21.40 3.44
N LEU A 731 14.36 21.87 2.89
CA LEU A 731 13.08 21.87 3.59
C LEU A 731 12.59 20.45 3.90
N ALA A 732 12.78 19.47 3.02
CA ALA A 732 12.40 18.08 3.23
C ALA A 732 13.14 17.48 4.43
N HIS A 733 14.46 17.71 4.55
CA HIS A 733 15.21 17.32 5.76
C HIS A 733 14.72 18.04 7.02
N ARG A 734 14.43 19.35 6.94
CA ARG A 734 13.90 20.13 8.08
C ARG A 734 12.50 19.67 8.50
N ARG A 735 11.63 19.34 7.55
CA ARG A 735 10.30 18.73 7.76
C ARG A 735 10.44 17.40 8.46
N LEU A 736 11.21 16.45 7.90
CA LEU A 736 11.40 15.13 8.52
C LEU A 736 11.90 15.24 9.96
N ARG A 737 12.93 16.06 10.23
CA ARG A 737 13.41 16.28 11.61
C ARG A 737 12.34 16.94 12.49
N SER A 738 11.64 17.96 12.01
CA SER A 738 10.55 18.67 12.74
C SER A 738 9.34 17.77 13.06
N TRP A 739 9.04 16.83 12.17
CA TRP A 739 7.94 15.88 12.28
C TRP A 739 8.35 14.60 13.02
N GLY A 740 9.58 14.53 13.55
CA GLY A 740 10.05 13.36 14.30
C GLY A 740 10.22 12.11 13.43
N CYS A 741 10.60 12.29 12.16
CA CYS A 741 11.06 11.24 11.26
C CYS A 741 12.59 11.25 11.15
N ASN A 742 13.20 10.06 11.14
CA ASN A 742 14.64 9.84 11.00
C ASN A 742 15.01 9.15 9.68
N THR A 743 14.04 8.84 8.82
CA THR A 743 14.28 8.09 7.57
C THR A 743 13.72 8.81 6.34
N ILE A 744 14.52 8.92 5.29
CA ILE A 744 14.03 9.04 3.90
C ILE A 744 13.86 7.60 3.40
N ALA A 745 12.63 7.15 3.18
CA ALA A 745 12.43 5.77 2.76
C ALA A 745 12.61 5.58 1.24
N ASN A 746 12.46 4.33 0.81
CA ASN A 746 12.48 3.85 -0.57
C ASN A 746 11.92 4.84 -1.63
N SER A 747 12.43 4.73 -2.87
CA SER A 747 11.87 5.40 -4.05
C SER A 747 11.84 6.93 -3.97
N SER A 748 12.80 7.51 -3.22
CA SER A 748 12.98 8.95 -3.03
C SER A 748 14.02 9.52 -4.00
N ASP A 749 14.15 10.85 -4.08
CA ASP A 749 15.14 11.47 -4.96
C ASP A 749 16.56 11.24 -4.43
N ARG A 750 17.34 10.46 -5.19
CA ARG A 750 18.76 10.13 -4.94
C ARG A 750 19.61 11.36 -4.54
N ARG A 751 19.35 12.51 -5.15
CA ARG A 751 20.09 13.76 -4.89
C ARG A 751 19.86 14.31 -3.48
N ILE A 752 18.72 13.99 -2.88
CA ILE A 752 18.32 14.39 -1.52
C ILE A 752 18.79 13.35 -0.50
N CYS A 753 18.73 12.07 -0.84
CA CYS A 753 19.34 10.99 -0.04
C CYS A 753 20.84 11.26 0.21
N LEU A 754 21.59 11.61 -0.85
CA LEU A 754 23.03 11.91 -0.84
C LEU A 754 23.40 13.32 -0.32
N MET A 755 22.55 13.94 0.52
CA MET A 755 22.85 15.20 1.22
C MET A 755 23.41 15.00 2.64
N ASP A 756 23.65 13.76 3.07
CA ASP A 756 24.30 13.43 4.35
C ASP A 756 23.63 14.06 5.60
N ARG A 757 22.28 14.09 5.61
CA ARG A 757 21.47 14.79 6.64
C ARG A 757 20.35 13.96 7.27
N THR A 758 19.96 12.84 6.67
CA THR A 758 18.91 11.96 7.18
C THR A 758 19.17 10.56 6.62
N PRO A 759 19.26 9.51 7.45
CA PRO A 759 19.45 8.15 6.97
C PRO A 759 18.38 7.73 5.97
N TYR A 760 18.74 6.88 5.01
CA TYR A 760 17.82 6.49 3.95
C TYR A 760 17.87 5.01 3.58
N THR A 761 16.79 4.51 2.99
CA THR A 761 16.71 3.19 2.37
C THR A 761 16.54 3.32 0.86
N GLU A 762 17.23 2.45 0.12
CA GLU A 762 17.26 2.49 -1.35
C GLU A 762 16.73 1.18 -1.96
N ARG A 763 16.38 1.19 -3.25
CA ARG A 763 15.94 0.00 -4.00
C ARG A 763 16.57 -0.07 -5.38
N PHE A 764 16.97 -1.29 -5.76
CA PHE A 764 17.19 -1.65 -7.16
C PHE A 764 16.28 -2.83 -7.57
N GLU A 765 16.10 -2.99 -8.88
CA GLU A 765 15.30 -4.07 -9.48
C GLU A 765 16.23 -4.94 -10.34
N VAL A 766 16.11 -6.27 -10.24
CA VAL A 766 17.02 -7.21 -10.92
C VAL A 766 16.46 -7.62 -12.28
N HIS A 767 16.66 -6.76 -13.28
CA HIS A 767 16.22 -6.97 -14.66
C HIS A 767 17.09 -8.00 -15.41
N SER A 768 16.87 -9.30 -15.15
CA SER A 768 17.56 -10.42 -15.80
C SER A 768 16.63 -11.27 -16.69
N LYS A 769 17.10 -12.42 -17.21
CA LYS A 769 16.24 -13.36 -17.97
C LYS A 769 15.04 -13.79 -17.09
N PRO A 770 13.78 -13.54 -17.52
CA PRO A 770 12.61 -13.98 -16.77
C PRO A 770 12.41 -15.50 -16.89
N LEU A 771 11.70 -16.07 -15.93
CA LEU A 771 11.20 -17.44 -15.98
C LEU A 771 10.02 -17.48 -16.97
N ALA A 772 10.26 -17.91 -18.22
CA ALA A 772 9.33 -17.71 -19.33
C ALA A 772 7.88 -18.18 -19.08
N GLY A 773 7.70 -19.26 -18.30
CA GLY A 773 6.40 -19.82 -17.91
C GLY A 773 5.75 -19.23 -16.65
N HIS A 774 6.35 -18.22 -16.02
CA HIS A 774 5.71 -17.34 -15.03
C HIS A 774 5.02 -16.18 -15.75
N LYS A 775 3.87 -15.72 -15.25
CA LYS A 775 3.14 -14.55 -15.77
C LYS A 775 2.44 -13.81 -14.64
N GLY A 776 2.61 -12.49 -14.59
CA GLY A 776 1.76 -11.56 -13.85
C GLY A 776 2.24 -11.20 -12.44
N GLY A 777 1.64 -10.13 -11.90
CA GLY A 777 2.23 -9.26 -10.88
C GLY A 777 2.62 -7.93 -11.51
N TRP A 778 3.58 -7.20 -10.94
CA TRP A 778 4.22 -6.06 -11.60
C TRP A 778 5.16 -6.49 -12.74
N TRP A 779 5.74 -7.68 -12.61
CA TRP A 779 6.83 -8.22 -13.42
C TRP A 779 6.71 -9.75 -13.52
N ASP A 780 7.25 -10.33 -14.60
CA ASP A 780 7.51 -11.78 -14.66
C ASP A 780 8.70 -12.10 -13.75
N PHE A 781 8.62 -13.18 -12.97
CA PHE A 781 9.64 -13.54 -11.98
C PHE A 781 10.99 -13.86 -12.65
N ALA A 782 12.08 -13.23 -12.20
CA ALA A 782 13.43 -13.46 -12.70
C ALA A 782 13.92 -14.89 -12.41
N ASP A 783 14.61 -15.55 -13.35
CA ASP A 783 15.21 -16.87 -13.12
C ASP A 783 16.51 -16.72 -12.29
N PRO A 784 16.54 -17.12 -11.00
CA PRO A 784 17.68 -16.86 -10.13
C PRO A 784 18.82 -17.86 -10.31
N PHE A 785 18.62 -18.91 -11.12
CA PHE A 785 19.67 -19.84 -11.54
C PHE A 785 20.41 -19.32 -12.77
N ASP A 786 19.81 -18.40 -13.54
CA ASP A 786 20.40 -17.85 -14.74
C ASP A 786 21.60 -16.92 -14.42
N PRO A 787 22.75 -17.05 -15.11
CA PRO A 787 23.91 -16.19 -14.86
C PRO A 787 23.61 -14.68 -14.94
N SER A 788 22.63 -14.28 -15.75
CA SER A 788 22.22 -12.87 -15.87
C SER A 788 21.67 -12.29 -14.57
N PHE A 789 21.02 -13.09 -13.72
CA PHE A 789 20.47 -12.63 -12.43
C PHE A 789 21.57 -12.20 -11.47
N ARG A 790 22.64 -13.00 -11.34
CA ARG A 790 23.81 -12.63 -10.55
C ARG A 790 24.56 -11.45 -11.15
N ALA A 791 24.72 -11.42 -12.47
CA ALA A 791 25.42 -10.35 -13.16
C ALA A 791 24.72 -8.99 -12.93
N GLU A 792 23.40 -8.93 -13.06
CA GLU A 792 22.63 -7.71 -12.84
C GLU A 792 22.61 -7.29 -11.36
N ALA A 793 22.40 -8.23 -10.42
CA ALA A 793 22.47 -7.94 -8.99
C ALA A 793 23.86 -7.40 -8.56
N ARG A 794 24.94 -7.82 -9.23
CA ARG A 794 26.28 -7.22 -9.08
C ARG A 794 26.34 -5.82 -9.67
N ARG A 795 25.94 -5.67 -10.94
CA ARG A 795 25.99 -4.41 -11.70
C ARG A 795 25.27 -3.27 -10.97
N GLN A 796 24.10 -3.56 -10.41
CA GLN A 796 23.35 -2.61 -9.58
C GLN A 796 24.16 -2.14 -8.36
N ALA A 797 24.87 -3.05 -7.68
CA ALA A 797 25.65 -2.73 -6.50
C ALA A 797 27.02 -2.07 -6.79
N SER A 798 27.72 -2.49 -7.85
CA SER A 798 29.08 -2.02 -8.17
C SER A 798 29.14 -0.83 -9.14
N GLU A 799 28.08 -0.56 -9.91
CA GLU A 799 28.06 0.51 -10.91
C GLU A 799 26.94 1.52 -10.64
N VAL A 800 25.69 1.08 -10.48
CA VAL A 800 24.53 1.98 -10.39
C VAL A 800 24.48 2.69 -9.03
N PHE A 801 24.50 1.93 -7.94
CA PHE A 801 24.34 2.39 -6.56
C PHE A 801 25.66 2.40 -5.77
N HIS A 802 26.80 2.46 -6.45
CA HIS A 802 28.13 2.34 -5.83
C HIS A 802 28.41 3.41 -4.75
N ARG A 803 27.79 4.60 -4.86
CA ARG A 803 27.89 5.66 -3.84
C ARG A 803 27.14 5.29 -2.58
N GLU A 804 25.91 4.83 -2.72
CA GLU A 804 25.01 4.40 -1.65
C GLU A 804 25.53 3.14 -0.94
N PHE A 805 26.20 2.25 -1.67
CA PHE A 805 26.92 1.11 -1.08
C PHE A 805 28.12 1.54 -0.23
N ALA A 806 28.73 2.69 -0.50
CA ALA A 806 29.83 3.26 0.31
C ALA A 806 29.35 4.20 1.44
N ASP A 807 28.29 4.97 1.21
CA ASP A 807 27.78 6.03 2.08
C ASP A 807 27.17 5.50 3.40
N PRO A 808 27.68 5.86 4.60
CA PRO A 808 27.12 5.39 5.87
C PRO A 808 25.67 5.83 6.16
N TRP A 809 25.13 6.87 5.51
CA TRP A 809 23.73 7.29 5.67
C TRP A 809 22.74 6.32 5.01
N CYS A 810 23.17 5.57 4.00
CA CYS A 810 22.37 4.47 3.44
C CYS A 810 22.28 3.30 4.43
N ILE A 811 21.09 3.07 4.98
CA ILE A 811 20.77 1.98 5.91
C ILE A 811 20.94 0.62 5.24
N GLY A 812 20.51 0.51 3.98
CA GLY A 812 20.51 -0.73 3.22
C GLY A 812 19.54 -0.73 2.05
N PHE A 813 19.49 -1.86 1.36
CA PHE A 813 18.78 -2.01 0.10
C PHE A 813 17.60 -2.97 0.21
N PHE A 814 16.44 -2.51 -0.24
CA PHE A 814 15.40 -3.40 -0.77
C PHE A 814 15.83 -3.87 -2.16
N VAL A 815 15.41 -5.07 -2.56
CA VAL A 815 15.64 -5.57 -3.92
C VAL A 815 14.33 -6.10 -4.48
N ASP A 816 13.94 -5.56 -5.63
CA ASP A 816 12.59 -5.63 -6.18
C ASP A 816 11.49 -5.11 -5.24
N ASN A 817 10.23 -5.24 -5.67
CA ASN A 817 9.04 -4.84 -4.94
C ASN A 817 7.89 -5.81 -5.26
N GLU A 818 7.21 -6.34 -4.23
CA GLU A 818 5.94 -7.08 -4.38
C GLU A 818 5.98 -8.26 -5.37
N GLN A 819 7.09 -9.01 -5.39
CA GLN A 819 7.28 -10.18 -6.26
C GLN A 819 6.13 -11.21 -6.14
N ASN A 820 5.66 -11.73 -7.28
CA ASN A 820 4.54 -12.68 -7.33
C ASN A 820 5.01 -14.13 -7.16
N TRP A 821 5.15 -14.55 -5.90
CA TRP A 821 5.58 -15.90 -5.50
C TRP A 821 4.53 -17.02 -5.73
N GLY A 822 3.24 -16.66 -5.82
CA GLY A 822 2.14 -17.62 -5.99
C GLY A 822 1.90 -18.57 -4.81
N GLU A 823 1.40 -19.77 -5.12
CA GLU A 823 1.30 -20.89 -4.17
C GLU A 823 2.63 -21.66 -4.08
N PRO A 824 2.85 -22.50 -3.05
CA PRO A 824 4.13 -23.19 -2.83
C PRO A 824 4.70 -24.02 -3.99
N HIS A 825 3.93 -24.32 -5.03
CA HIS A 825 4.35 -25.08 -6.21
C HIS A 825 4.29 -24.23 -7.51
N THR A 826 3.88 -22.96 -7.45
CA THR A 826 3.64 -22.12 -8.64
C THR A 826 4.93 -21.88 -9.43
N LEU A 827 6.04 -21.54 -8.79
CA LEU A 827 7.33 -21.36 -9.49
C LEU A 827 7.84 -22.67 -10.13
N GLY A 828 7.57 -23.82 -9.51
CA GLY A 828 7.85 -25.13 -10.12
C GLY A 828 6.98 -25.41 -11.36
N VAL A 829 5.68 -25.11 -11.31
CA VAL A 829 4.78 -25.22 -12.49
C VAL A 829 5.18 -24.22 -13.59
N SER A 830 5.58 -23.00 -13.24
CA SER A 830 6.13 -22.01 -14.18
C SER A 830 7.45 -22.47 -14.79
N THR A 831 8.28 -23.20 -14.04
CA THR A 831 9.48 -23.85 -14.57
C THR A 831 9.12 -24.97 -15.54
N LEU A 832 8.13 -25.82 -15.24
CA LEU A 832 7.66 -26.84 -16.20
C LEU A 832 7.16 -26.22 -17.52
N LYS A 833 6.50 -25.05 -17.46
CA LYS A 833 6.03 -24.27 -18.61
C LYS A 833 7.14 -23.57 -19.40
N SER A 834 8.37 -23.52 -18.88
CA SER A 834 9.49 -22.83 -19.52
C SER A 834 10.23 -23.75 -20.51
N PRO A 835 10.85 -23.20 -21.57
CA PRO A 835 11.51 -23.98 -22.63
C PRO A 835 12.82 -24.65 -22.17
N ALA A 836 13.32 -25.57 -22.99
CA ALA A 836 14.52 -26.38 -22.72
C ALA A 836 15.84 -25.59 -22.57
N ASP A 837 15.89 -24.33 -23.01
CA ASP A 837 17.02 -23.41 -22.80
C ASP A 837 16.93 -22.61 -21.49
N GLN A 838 15.81 -22.67 -20.77
CA GLN A 838 15.65 -21.98 -19.49
C GLN A 838 16.54 -22.63 -18.42
N THR A 839 17.33 -21.82 -17.72
CA THR A 839 18.31 -22.31 -16.75
C THR A 839 17.61 -23.04 -15.59
N ALA A 840 16.54 -22.49 -15.02
CA ALA A 840 15.69 -23.17 -14.03
C ALA A 840 15.13 -24.53 -14.52
N LYS A 841 14.74 -24.65 -15.79
CA LYS A 841 14.20 -25.90 -16.37
C LYS A 841 15.25 -27.00 -16.35
N ARG A 842 16.49 -26.68 -16.72
CA ARG A 842 17.63 -27.61 -16.69
C ARG A 842 17.95 -28.05 -15.26
N VAL A 843 18.02 -27.11 -14.31
CA VAL A 843 18.23 -27.44 -12.89
C VAL A 843 17.11 -28.34 -12.34
N LEU A 844 15.84 -28.06 -12.65
CA LEU A 844 14.72 -28.94 -12.26
C LEU A 844 14.88 -30.37 -12.81
N VAL A 845 15.28 -30.51 -14.07
CA VAL A 845 15.58 -31.83 -14.69
C VAL A 845 16.74 -32.52 -13.98
N GLU A 846 17.80 -31.81 -13.58
CA GLU A 846 18.92 -32.37 -12.80
C GLU A 846 18.49 -32.84 -11.40
N ARG A 847 17.69 -32.05 -10.67
CA ARG A 847 17.17 -32.45 -9.34
C ARG A 847 16.31 -33.70 -9.44
N LEU A 848 15.48 -33.80 -10.48
CA LEU A 848 14.63 -34.97 -10.72
C LEU A 848 15.42 -36.19 -11.20
N LYS A 849 16.46 -36.01 -12.03
CA LYS A 849 17.44 -37.07 -12.36
C LYS A 849 18.12 -37.60 -11.09
N ALA A 850 18.60 -36.72 -10.22
CA ALA A 850 19.25 -37.12 -8.97
C ALA A 850 18.29 -37.84 -7.99
N LYS A 851 17.02 -37.44 -7.94
CA LYS A 851 16.01 -38.06 -7.06
C LYS A 851 15.51 -39.42 -7.56
N TYR A 852 15.26 -39.56 -8.86
CA TYR A 852 14.57 -40.72 -9.44
C TYR A 852 15.49 -41.68 -10.22
N GLY A 853 16.67 -41.23 -10.66
CA GLY A 853 17.63 -41.97 -11.49
C GLY A 853 17.15 -42.21 -12.93
N THR A 854 15.96 -42.79 -13.10
CA THR A 854 15.38 -43.16 -14.39
C THR A 854 14.09 -42.38 -14.68
N ILE A 855 13.82 -42.16 -15.96
CA ILE A 855 12.55 -41.55 -16.40
C ILE A 855 11.34 -42.42 -16.03
N ALA A 856 11.51 -43.75 -15.99
CA ALA A 856 10.46 -44.69 -15.60
C ALA A 856 10.03 -44.50 -14.13
N ALA A 857 10.98 -44.25 -13.23
CA ALA A 857 10.68 -43.95 -11.83
C ALA A 857 9.99 -42.58 -11.65
N LEU A 858 10.39 -41.56 -12.42
CA LEU A 858 9.66 -40.29 -12.49
C LEU A 858 8.22 -40.52 -12.99
N ASN A 859 8.05 -41.20 -14.13
CA ASN A 859 6.76 -41.48 -14.74
C ASN A 859 5.81 -42.23 -13.80
N ALA A 860 6.32 -43.24 -13.07
CA ALA A 860 5.54 -43.97 -12.08
C ALA A 860 5.09 -43.08 -10.90
N ALA A 861 5.95 -42.16 -10.43
CA ALA A 861 5.63 -41.25 -9.33
C ALA A 861 4.71 -40.09 -9.74
N TRP A 862 4.94 -39.51 -10.92
CA TRP A 862 4.21 -38.34 -11.44
C TRP A 862 2.97 -38.71 -12.27
N ARG A 863 2.76 -40.00 -12.57
CA ARG A 863 1.69 -40.53 -13.46
C ARG A 863 1.78 -39.98 -14.89
N THR A 864 3.00 -39.89 -15.40
CA THR A 864 3.33 -39.36 -16.75
C THR A 864 3.88 -40.45 -17.67
N ALA A 865 4.05 -40.13 -18.95
CA ALA A 865 4.58 -41.04 -19.96
C ALA A 865 5.64 -40.36 -20.85
N TYR A 866 6.59 -39.65 -20.24
CA TYR A 866 7.72 -39.07 -20.97
C TYR A 866 8.64 -40.19 -21.48
N ALA A 867 9.01 -40.17 -22.76
CA ALA A 867 9.83 -41.22 -23.37
C ALA A 867 11.22 -41.33 -22.72
N ASP A 868 11.87 -40.19 -22.52
CA ASP A 868 13.16 -40.06 -21.84
C ASP A 868 13.27 -38.70 -21.12
N TRP A 869 14.46 -38.42 -20.58
CA TRP A 869 14.76 -37.16 -19.90
C TRP A 869 14.80 -35.94 -20.84
N GLU A 870 14.99 -36.11 -22.14
CA GLU A 870 14.99 -35.04 -23.14
C GLU A 870 13.55 -34.71 -23.57
N GLY A 871 12.69 -35.71 -23.70
CA GLY A 871 11.23 -35.54 -23.81
C GLY A 871 10.62 -34.80 -22.60
N PHE A 872 11.20 -34.97 -21.40
CA PHE A 872 10.82 -34.20 -20.22
C PHE A 872 11.44 -32.79 -20.16
N LEU A 873 12.66 -32.59 -20.68
CA LEU A 873 13.30 -31.28 -20.80
C LEU A 873 12.58 -30.40 -21.84
N SER A 874 12.14 -30.98 -22.96
CA SER A 874 11.53 -30.28 -24.10
C SER A 874 10.04 -29.93 -23.92
N THR A 875 9.27 -30.68 -23.12
CA THR A 875 7.85 -30.34 -22.90
C THR A 875 7.67 -29.02 -22.15
N THR A 876 6.81 -28.14 -22.65
CA THR A 876 6.33 -26.92 -21.96
C THR A 876 4.92 -27.11 -21.34
N THR A 877 4.40 -28.34 -21.35
CA THR A 877 3.07 -28.68 -20.81
C THR A 877 3.21 -29.44 -19.49
N PRO A 878 2.77 -28.85 -18.35
CA PRO A 878 2.72 -29.56 -17.07
C PRO A 878 1.77 -30.78 -17.10
N PRO A 879 1.97 -31.78 -16.23
CA PRO A 879 1.02 -32.89 -16.07
C PRO A 879 -0.40 -32.41 -15.75
N ALA A 880 -1.41 -33.06 -16.33
CA ALA A 880 -2.82 -32.77 -16.04
C ALA A 880 -3.21 -33.17 -14.61
N ASP A 881 -2.66 -34.27 -14.09
CA ASP A 881 -2.67 -34.61 -12.67
C ASP A 881 -1.35 -34.17 -12.02
N LEU A 882 -1.37 -33.06 -11.29
CA LEU A 882 -0.21 -32.59 -10.53
C LEU A 882 0.00 -33.35 -9.21
N THR A 883 -0.86 -34.29 -8.81
CA THR A 883 -0.81 -34.93 -7.48
C THR A 883 0.54 -35.57 -7.18
N GLY A 884 1.13 -36.29 -8.14
CA GLY A 884 2.45 -36.90 -8.00
C GLY A 884 3.62 -35.90 -8.05
N ALA A 885 3.47 -34.82 -8.85
CA ALA A 885 4.51 -33.81 -9.06
C ALA A 885 4.56 -32.72 -7.97
N LYS A 886 3.44 -32.46 -7.28
CA LYS A 886 3.25 -31.26 -6.43
C LYS A 886 4.31 -31.09 -5.34
N ALA A 887 4.78 -32.20 -4.74
CA ALA A 887 5.81 -32.16 -3.71
C ALA A 887 7.17 -31.71 -4.27
N ASP A 888 7.56 -32.21 -5.45
CA ASP A 888 8.81 -31.86 -6.10
C ASP A 888 8.81 -30.43 -6.64
N LEU A 889 7.69 -30.02 -7.24
CA LEU A 889 7.51 -28.65 -7.71
C LEU A 889 7.50 -27.64 -6.55
N ALA A 890 7.11 -28.06 -5.34
CA ALA A 890 7.19 -27.23 -4.14
C ALA A 890 8.60 -27.20 -3.50
N ALA A 891 9.30 -28.34 -3.50
CA ALA A 891 10.70 -28.38 -3.10
C ALA A 891 11.56 -27.49 -4.01
N PHE A 892 11.37 -27.58 -5.33
CA PHE A 892 12.10 -26.76 -6.30
C PHE A 892 11.72 -25.27 -6.24
N ALA A 893 10.44 -24.93 -6.02
CA ALA A 893 10.04 -23.54 -5.77
C ALA A 893 10.68 -22.96 -4.50
N THR A 894 10.93 -23.80 -3.48
CA THR A 894 11.67 -23.41 -2.28
C THR A 894 13.17 -23.23 -2.57
N GLU A 895 13.79 -24.13 -3.32
CA GLU A 895 15.19 -23.97 -3.79
C GLU A 895 15.37 -22.70 -4.64
N MET A 896 14.40 -22.38 -5.50
CA MET A 896 14.39 -21.15 -6.31
C MET A 896 14.29 -19.90 -5.42
N ALA A 897 13.40 -19.89 -4.43
CA ALA A 897 13.29 -18.77 -3.49
C ALA A 897 14.57 -18.59 -2.66
N GLU A 898 15.15 -19.67 -2.13
CA GLU A 898 16.43 -19.59 -1.41
C GLU A 898 17.57 -19.12 -2.31
N THR A 899 17.61 -19.56 -3.56
CA THR A 899 18.62 -19.11 -4.54
C THR A 899 18.49 -17.61 -4.85
N TYR A 900 17.26 -17.10 -5.03
CA TYR A 900 17.00 -15.66 -5.20
C TYR A 900 17.58 -14.84 -4.03
N TYR A 901 17.16 -15.12 -2.79
CA TYR A 901 17.62 -14.35 -1.62
C TYR A 901 19.12 -14.53 -1.35
N ARG A 902 19.67 -15.72 -1.57
CA ARG A 902 21.08 -16.02 -1.36
C ARG A 902 21.98 -15.28 -2.35
N VAL A 903 21.66 -15.31 -3.64
CA VAL A 903 22.47 -14.62 -4.68
C VAL A 903 22.48 -13.12 -4.44
N ILE A 904 21.32 -12.51 -4.14
CA ILE A 904 21.23 -11.08 -3.78
C ILE A 904 22.08 -10.78 -2.55
N LYS A 905 21.97 -11.58 -1.48
CA LYS A 905 22.76 -11.41 -0.25
C LYS A 905 24.26 -11.49 -0.49
N GLU A 906 24.71 -12.41 -1.35
CA GLU A 906 26.12 -12.56 -1.73
C GLU A 906 26.63 -11.35 -2.53
N GLU A 907 25.86 -10.78 -3.46
CA GLU A 907 26.28 -9.58 -4.21
C GLU A 907 26.28 -8.32 -3.30
N ILE A 908 25.25 -8.12 -2.47
CA ILE A 908 25.19 -7.03 -1.48
C ILE A 908 26.40 -7.05 -0.54
N LYS A 909 26.71 -8.21 0.08
CA LYS A 909 27.78 -8.32 1.07
C LYS A 909 29.19 -8.31 0.46
N ARG A 910 29.33 -8.60 -0.84
CA ARG A 910 30.56 -8.38 -1.60
C ARG A 910 30.79 -6.89 -1.89
N ALA A 911 29.74 -6.14 -2.22
CA ALA A 911 29.85 -4.70 -2.45
C ALA A 911 30.15 -3.95 -1.14
N ASN A 912 29.42 -4.26 -0.05
CA ASN A 912 29.78 -3.82 1.31
C ASN A 912 29.21 -4.78 2.37
N PRO A 913 30.04 -5.44 3.21
CA PRO A 913 29.56 -6.38 4.23
C PRO A 913 28.71 -5.71 5.32
N GLY A 914 28.87 -4.40 5.53
CA GLY A 914 28.09 -3.61 6.49
C GLY A 914 26.69 -3.22 6.00
N LYS A 915 26.36 -3.33 4.71
CA LYS A 915 25.03 -2.93 4.21
C LYS A 915 23.95 -3.96 4.52
N LEU A 916 22.80 -3.49 5.01
CA LEU A 916 21.67 -4.35 5.32
C LEU A 916 20.93 -4.77 4.04
N TYR A 917 20.67 -6.07 3.89
CA TYR A 917 19.70 -6.56 2.92
C TYR A 917 18.30 -6.56 3.56
N LEU A 918 17.41 -5.75 3.01
CA LEU A 918 16.07 -5.46 3.54
C LEU A 918 14.96 -6.33 2.92
N GLY A 919 15.29 -7.29 2.05
CA GLY A 919 14.31 -8.14 1.35
C GLY A 919 13.57 -7.43 0.21
N CYS A 920 12.41 -7.98 -0.20
CA CYS A 920 11.71 -7.64 -1.44
C CYS A 920 10.27 -7.13 -1.27
N ARG A 921 9.92 -6.56 -0.10
CA ARG A 921 8.67 -5.82 0.17
C ARG A 921 7.41 -6.60 -0.20
N TYR A 922 7.01 -7.57 0.63
CA TYR A 922 5.86 -8.44 0.35
C TYR A 922 4.52 -7.68 0.35
N ALA A 923 3.75 -7.80 -0.73
CA ALA A 923 2.34 -7.44 -0.73
C ALA A 923 1.51 -8.45 0.07
N GLY A 924 0.71 -7.98 1.03
CA GLY A 924 -0.25 -8.81 1.75
C GLY A 924 0.40 -9.88 2.64
N VAL A 925 -0.13 -11.11 2.60
CA VAL A 925 0.35 -12.24 3.41
C VAL A 925 1.16 -13.21 2.53
N PRO A 926 2.52 -13.15 2.55
CA PRO A 926 3.35 -14.08 1.79
C PRO A 926 3.25 -15.50 2.35
N LYS A 927 3.53 -16.49 1.49
CA LYS A 927 3.55 -17.91 1.86
C LYS A 927 4.77 -18.23 2.72
N ASP A 928 4.59 -19.14 3.68
CA ASP A 928 5.62 -19.49 4.68
C ASP A 928 6.98 -19.84 4.07
N PHE A 929 7.02 -20.66 3.00
CA PHE A 929 8.27 -21.06 2.33
C PHE A 929 9.12 -19.87 1.86
N VAL A 930 8.49 -18.80 1.39
CA VAL A 930 9.17 -17.56 0.95
C VAL A 930 9.77 -16.83 2.13
N VAL A 931 9.04 -16.73 3.24
CA VAL A 931 9.48 -16.03 4.45
C VAL A 931 10.63 -16.79 5.13
N ARG A 932 10.59 -18.13 5.15
CA ARG A 932 11.71 -18.95 5.64
C ARG A 932 12.94 -18.85 4.75
N ALA A 933 12.76 -18.84 3.42
CA ALA A 933 13.86 -18.59 2.48
C ALA A 933 14.51 -17.22 2.70
N ALA A 934 13.71 -16.16 2.86
CA ALA A 934 14.20 -14.82 3.15
C ALA A 934 14.87 -14.73 4.53
N ALA A 935 14.33 -15.37 5.56
CA ALA A 935 14.88 -15.34 6.91
C ALA A 935 16.31 -15.91 6.99
N LYS A 936 16.67 -16.87 6.11
CA LYS A 936 18.04 -17.38 5.99
C LYS A 936 19.07 -16.34 5.53
N HIS A 937 18.64 -15.31 4.79
CA HIS A 937 19.55 -14.45 4.03
C HIS A 937 19.38 -12.94 4.28
N CYS A 938 18.15 -12.44 4.43
CA CYS A 938 17.88 -11.04 4.73
C CYS A 938 18.37 -10.67 6.14
N ASP A 939 18.93 -9.46 6.28
CA ASP A 939 19.25 -8.88 7.59
C ASP A 939 17.96 -8.39 8.26
N ILE A 940 17.05 -7.79 7.48
CA ILE A 940 15.70 -7.36 7.87
C ILE A 940 14.70 -7.88 6.83
N LEU A 941 13.53 -8.38 7.26
CA LEU A 941 12.43 -8.75 6.36
C LEU A 941 11.52 -7.54 6.08
N SER A 942 10.93 -7.43 4.89
CA SER A 942 10.07 -6.29 4.54
C SER A 942 8.71 -6.66 3.96
N TYR A 943 7.68 -5.90 4.37
CA TYR A 943 6.27 -6.13 4.05
C TYR A 943 5.57 -4.78 3.79
N ASN A 944 4.64 -4.76 2.84
CA ASN A 944 3.74 -3.65 2.57
C ASN A 944 2.38 -3.97 3.24
N ILE A 945 2.05 -3.26 4.32
CA ILE A 945 0.97 -3.67 5.25
C ILE A 945 -0.10 -2.56 5.34
N TYR A 946 -0.93 -2.52 4.30
CA TYR A 946 -2.08 -1.62 4.15
C TYR A 946 -3.28 -2.09 5.00
N THR A 947 -3.39 -1.58 6.23
CA THR A 947 -4.46 -1.90 7.20
C THR A 947 -4.49 -0.83 8.31
N PRO A 948 -5.63 -0.49 8.96
CA PRO A 948 -5.65 0.53 10.01
C PRO A 948 -4.79 0.25 11.26
N ASN A 949 -4.42 -1.01 11.52
CA ASN A 949 -3.61 -1.39 12.70
C ASN A 949 -2.75 -2.64 12.39
N PRO A 950 -1.42 -2.63 12.58
CA PRO A 950 -0.54 -3.75 12.27
C PRO A 950 -0.39 -4.76 13.43
N SER A 951 -1.04 -4.56 14.60
CA SER A 951 -0.78 -5.34 15.82
C SER A 951 -1.14 -6.84 15.74
N TRP A 952 -1.85 -7.27 14.69
CA TRP A 952 -2.15 -8.67 14.39
C TRP A 952 -1.02 -9.39 13.65
N PHE A 953 -0.04 -8.65 13.10
CA PHE A 953 1.06 -9.21 12.32
C PHE A 953 1.85 -10.26 13.11
N LYS A 954 2.20 -11.36 12.44
CA LYS A 954 3.08 -12.41 12.99
C LYS A 954 3.95 -12.97 11.87
N LEU A 955 5.19 -13.32 12.22
CA LEU A 955 6.04 -14.18 11.38
C LEU A 955 5.61 -15.65 11.53
N PRO A 956 5.98 -16.54 10.59
CA PRO A 956 5.75 -17.97 10.72
C PRO A 956 6.43 -18.56 11.96
N GLU A 957 5.90 -19.68 12.44
CA GLU A 957 6.40 -20.34 13.65
C GLU A 957 7.89 -20.70 13.52
N GLY A 958 8.68 -20.35 14.55
CA GLY A 958 10.14 -20.49 14.58
C GLY A 958 10.93 -19.40 13.85
N VAL A 959 10.28 -18.43 13.18
CA VAL A 959 10.97 -17.33 12.48
C VAL A 959 11.02 -16.08 13.37
N ASP A 960 12.17 -15.83 14.00
CA ASP A 960 12.42 -14.63 14.81
C ASP A 960 13.43 -13.70 14.12
N LYS A 961 12.93 -12.66 13.45
CA LYS A 961 13.73 -11.67 12.70
C LYS A 961 13.25 -10.24 12.94
N PRO A 962 14.10 -9.22 12.75
CA PRO A 962 13.65 -7.84 12.60
C PRO A 962 12.86 -7.68 11.29
N VAL A 963 11.81 -6.86 11.34
CA VAL A 963 10.86 -6.64 10.25
C VAL A 963 10.62 -5.14 10.06
N LEU A 964 10.64 -4.67 8.82
CA LEU A 964 10.40 -3.28 8.43
C LEU A 964 9.14 -3.20 7.57
N ILE A 965 8.15 -2.39 7.98
CA ILE A 965 6.99 -2.13 7.11
C ILE A 965 7.42 -1.13 6.04
N GLY A 966 7.55 -1.61 4.81
CA GLY A 966 8.07 -0.85 3.67
C GLY A 966 7.08 0.14 3.07
N GLU A 967 5.78 -0.09 3.28
CA GLU A 967 4.67 0.79 2.91
C GLU A 967 3.46 0.60 3.84
N PHE A 968 2.82 1.72 4.20
CA PHE A 968 1.44 1.79 4.66
C PHE A 968 0.86 3.18 4.34
N HIS A 969 -0.45 3.28 4.11
CA HIS A 969 -1.16 4.56 4.02
C HIS A 969 -2.66 4.42 4.27
N PHE A 970 -3.28 5.58 4.52
CA PHE A 970 -4.71 5.83 4.55
C PHE A 970 -5.00 7.22 3.98
N GLY A 971 -6.15 7.40 3.35
CA GLY A 971 -6.56 8.66 2.75
C GLY A 971 -8.03 8.97 3.02
N ALA A 972 -8.40 10.23 2.83
CA ALA A 972 -9.78 10.67 2.93
C ALA A 972 -10.15 11.60 1.78
N LEU A 973 -11.44 11.68 1.45
CA LEU A 973 -11.96 12.39 0.28
C LEU A 973 -12.46 13.81 0.62
N ASP A 974 -12.01 14.35 1.75
CA ASP A 974 -12.26 15.72 2.22
C ASP A 974 -11.21 16.74 1.71
N ARG A 975 -10.39 16.35 0.73
CA ARG A 975 -9.35 17.15 0.04
C ARG A 975 -9.37 16.88 -1.48
N GLY A 976 -8.50 17.54 -2.26
CA GLY A 976 -8.56 17.57 -3.73
C GLY A 976 -8.64 16.22 -4.48
N PRO A 977 -7.80 15.21 -4.20
CA PRO A 977 -7.72 13.99 -5.01
C PRO A 977 -8.95 13.09 -4.92
N PHE A 978 -9.12 12.25 -5.95
CA PHE A 978 -10.34 11.47 -6.16
C PHE A 978 -10.29 10.03 -5.61
N CYS A 979 -9.14 9.58 -5.11
CA CYS A 979 -8.95 8.24 -4.55
C CYS A 979 -8.35 8.34 -3.14
N PRO A 980 -8.81 7.58 -2.13
CA PRO A 980 -8.30 7.64 -0.77
C PRO A 980 -7.07 6.73 -0.54
N GLY A 981 -6.37 6.33 -1.62
CA GLY A 981 -5.41 5.24 -1.54
C GLY A 981 -6.10 3.87 -1.42
N LEU A 982 -5.48 2.97 -0.66
CA LEU A 982 -5.93 1.59 -0.45
C LEU A 982 -6.81 1.41 0.81
N ILE A 983 -6.88 2.42 1.68
CA ILE A 983 -7.70 2.41 2.90
C ILE A 983 -8.43 3.75 3.00
N LEU A 984 -9.75 3.74 2.78
CA LEU A 984 -10.62 4.89 2.97
C LEU A 984 -10.85 5.16 4.46
N LEU A 985 -10.62 6.40 4.87
CA LEU A 985 -11.06 6.99 6.13
C LEU A 985 -11.94 8.21 5.85
N LYS A 986 -12.69 8.63 6.86
CA LYS A 986 -13.74 9.65 6.76
C LYS A 986 -13.23 11.06 6.43
N ASP A 987 -12.18 11.50 7.12
CA ASP A 987 -11.61 12.86 7.01
C ASP A 987 -10.14 12.90 7.49
N GLN A 988 -9.44 14.02 7.30
CA GLN A 988 -8.05 14.17 7.73
C GLN A 988 -7.84 14.00 9.25
N LYS A 989 -8.88 14.15 10.10
CA LYS A 989 -8.77 13.96 11.56
C LYS A 989 -8.81 12.48 11.93
N GLU A 990 -9.65 11.69 11.27
CA GLU A 990 -9.60 10.23 11.38
C GLU A 990 -8.29 9.68 10.80
N ARG A 991 -7.82 10.23 9.67
CA ARG A 991 -6.51 9.92 9.08
C ARG A 991 -5.35 10.13 10.06
N ALA A 992 -5.34 11.27 10.75
CA ALA A 992 -4.39 11.57 11.83
C ALA A 992 -4.48 10.55 12.99
N LYS A 993 -5.70 10.29 13.47
CA LYS A 993 -5.92 9.33 14.57
C LYS A 993 -5.41 7.93 14.23
N VAL A 994 -5.79 7.39 13.06
CA VAL A 994 -5.44 6.04 12.62
C VAL A 994 -3.94 5.93 12.33
N TYR A 995 -3.29 6.99 11.84
CA TYR A 995 -1.83 7.07 11.78
C TYR A 995 -1.21 6.89 13.18
N GLY A 996 -1.65 7.69 14.15
CA GLY A 996 -1.15 7.63 15.53
C GLY A 996 -1.37 6.27 16.20
N GLU A 997 -2.45 5.57 15.88
CA GLU A 997 -2.75 4.21 16.35
C GLU A 997 -1.87 3.15 15.67
N TYR A 998 -1.67 3.24 14.34
CA TYR A 998 -0.84 2.32 13.56
C TYR A 998 0.62 2.32 14.02
N VAL A 999 1.23 3.50 14.14
CA VAL A 999 2.66 3.61 14.50
C VAL A 999 2.89 3.18 15.95
N ARG A 1000 1.99 3.51 16.90
CA ARG A 1000 2.03 2.97 18.27
C ARG A 1000 1.93 1.45 18.30
N GLY A 1001 1.03 0.86 17.50
CA GLY A 1001 0.92 -0.59 17.33
C GLY A 1001 2.22 -1.23 16.83
N ALA A 1002 2.91 -0.58 15.88
CA ALA A 1002 4.21 -1.02 15.38
C ALA A 1002 5.33 -0.90 16.44
N LEU A 1003 5.38 0.20 17.19
CA LEU A 1003 6.33 0.43 18.28
C LEU A 1003 6.14 -0.55 19.45
N ALA A 1004 4.92 -1.05 19.67
CA ALA A 1004 4.67 -2.14 20.62
C ALA A 1004 5.24 -3.50 20.15
N HIS A 1005 5.11 -3.83 18.87
CA HIS A 1005 5.37 -5.17 18.33
C HIS A 1005 6.85 -5.63 18.42
N PRO A 1006 7.16 -6.85 18.91
CA PRO A 1006 8.54 -7.27 19.18
C PRO A 1006 9.42 -7.35 17.93
N ASN A 1007 8.89 -7.72 16.77
CA ASN A 1007 9.69 -7.85 15.53
C ASN A 1007 9.78 -6.56 14.69
N LEU A 1008 8.87 -5.59 14.85
CA LEU A 1008 8.82 -4.43 13.97
C LEU A 1008 9.90 -3.40 14.36
N VAL A 1009 10.86 -3.13 13.47
CA VAL A 1009 11.97 -2.19 13.64
C VAL A 1009 11.79 -0.86 12.90
N GLY A 1010 10.64 -0.69 12.23
CA GLY A 1010 10.29 0.57 11.58
C GLY A 1010 9.03 0.47 10.71
N VAL A 1011 8.54 1.64 10.30
CA VAL A 1011 7.42 1.81 9.36
C VAL A 1011 7.68 2.97 8.40
N HIS A 1012 7.37 2.76 7.12
CA HIS A 1012 7.53 3.75 6.04
C HIS A 1012 6.17 4.10 5.43
N TRP A 1013 5.79 5.37 5.55
CA TRP A 1013 4.52 5.90 5.03
C TRP A 1013 4.59 6.07 3.50
N HIS A 1014 3.60 5.57 2.75
CA HIS A 1014 3.52 5.74 1.28
C HIS A 1014 2.47 6.81 0.90
N GLN A 1015 2.82 8.07 0.64
CA GLN A 1015 4.13 8.64 0.31
C GLN A 1015 4.25 10.09 0.82
N PHE A 1016 5.36 10.78 0.55
CA PHE A 1016 5.61 12.13 1.09
C PHE A 1016 4.59 13.19 0.64
N SER A 1017 4.14 13.16 -0.62
CA SER A 1017 3.19 14.13 -1.20
C SER A 1017 2.08 13.44 -2.00
N ASP A 1018 0.93 14.09 -2.16
CA ASP A 1018 -0.20 13.54 -2.92
C ASP A 1018 0.17 13.24 -4.39
N GLN A 1019 -0.53 12.27 -4.98
CA GLN A 1019 -0.44 12.00 -6.40
C GLN A 1019 -1.31 12.97 -7.20
N ALA A 1020 -1.07 13.08 -8.51
CA ALA A 1020 -1.88 13.94 -9.38
C ALA A 1020 -3.37 13.57 -9.34
N THR A 1021 -4.25 14.54 -9.11
CA THR A 1021 -5.72 14.38 -9.18
C THR A 1021 -6.17 13.74 -10.51
N SER A 1022 -5.49 14.10 -11.60
CA SER A 1022 -5.65 13.59 -12.97
C SER A 1022 -4.91 12.27 -13.27
N GLY A 1023 -4.36 11.62 -12.25
CA GLY A 1023 -3.81 10.27 -12.31
C GLY A 1023 -2.41 10.13 -12.90
N ARG A 1024 -1.66 9.18 -12.30
CA ARG A 1024 -0.36 8.64 -12.72
C ARG A 1024 -0.49 7.74 -13.97
N PHE A 1025 0.62 7.14 -14.44
CA PHE A 1025 0.65 6.21 -15.60
C PHE A 1025 -0.30 5.01 -15.48
N ASP A 1026 -0.54 4.52 -14.26
CA ASP A 1026 -1.44 3.40 -13.94
C ASP A 1026 -2.81 3.88 -13.39
N GLY A 1027 -3.05 5.19 -13.48
CA GLY A 1027 -4.28 5.85 -13.04
C GLY A 1027 -4.37 6.14 -11.54
N GLU A 1028 -3.32 5.91 -10.75
CA GLU A 1028 -3.35 6.29 -9.34
C GLU A 1028 -3.41 7.82 -9.14
N ASN A 1029 -4.41 8.27 -8.40
CA ASN A 1029 -4.70 9.68 -8.05
C ASN A 1029 -5.05 9.81 -6.57
N MET A 1030 -4.18 9.25 -5.72
CA MET A 1030 -4.40 9.01 -4.31
C MET A 1030 -4.11 10.23 -3.41
N GLN A 1031 -5.01 10.47 -2.46
CA GLN A 1031 -4.86 11.34 -1.30
C GLN A 1031 -4.10 10.57 -0.20
N VAL A 1032 -2.77 10.53 -0.29
CA VAL A 1032 -1.88 9.74 0.60
C VAL A 1032 -0.57 10.46 0.95
N GLY A 1033 -0.45 11.76 0.66
CA GLY A 1033 0.68 12.61 0.98
C GLY A 1033 0.65 13.18 2.39
N TRP A 1034 1.81 13.48 2.96
CA TRP A 1034 1.90 14.42 4.09
C TRP A 1034 1.81 15.88 3.61
N THR A 1035 2.13 16.17 2.35
CA THR A 1035 1.73 17.40 1.65
C THR A 1035 0.74 17.12 0.52
N ASP A 1036 0.03 18.15 0.08
CA ASP A 1036 -0.72 18.14 -1.18
C ASP A 1036 0.20 18.40 -2.40
N VAL A 1037 -0.42 18.54 -3.59
CA VAL A 1037 0.23 18.91 -4.86
C VAL A 1037 0.83 20.32 -4.86
N CYS A 1038 0.41 21.18 -3.95
CA CYS A 1038 0.87 22.56 -3.79
C CYS A 1038 2.00 22.68 -2.76
N ASP A 1039 2.57 21.55 -2.32
CA ASP A 1039 3.57 21.48 -1.26
C ASP A 1039 3.06 22.01 0.10
N THR A 1040 1.75 21.97 0.35
CA THR A 1040 1.12 22.41 1.60
C THR A 1040 0.95 21.23 2.55
N PRO A 1041 1.50 21.26 3.78
CA PRO A 1041 1.38 20.14 4.72
C PRO A 1041 -0.04 19.92 5.27
N TYR A 1042 -0.51 18.67 5.29
CA TYR A 1042 -1.74 18.25 5.95
C TYR A 1042 -1.57 18.24 7.46
N ARG A 1043 -1.81 19.41 8.08
CA ARG A 1043 -1.56 19.71 9.50
C ARG A 1043 -2.09 18.64 10.44
N GLU A 1044 -3.33 18.17 10.25
CA GLU A 1044 -3.91 17.15 11.13
C GLU A 1044 -3.05 15.87 11.16
N THR A 1045 -2.61 15.40 9.99
CA THR A 1045 -1.76 14.20 9.89
C THR A 1045 -0.35 14.48 10.41
N VAL A 1046 0.26 15.60 10.00
CA VAL A 1046 1.62 16.00 10.39
C VAL A 1046 1.76 16.20 11.91
N GLU A 1047 0.73 16.73 12.58
CA GLU A 1047 0.70 16.86 14.05
C GLU A 1047 0.75 15.49 14.74
N SER A 1048 0.10 14.44 14.20
CA SER A 1048 0.20 13.08 14.74
C SER A 1048 1.52 12.38 14.39
N VAL A 1049 2.08 12.62 13.19
CA VAL A 1049 3.44 12.20 12.82
C VAL A 1049 4.45 12.74 13.84
N ARG A 1050 4.36 14.05 14.14
CA ARG A 1050 5.17 14.75 15.15
C ARG A 1050 4.94 14.23 16.57
N GLU A 1051 3.69 14.02 16.98
CA GLU A 1051 3.35 13.52 18.34
C GLU A 1051 4.04 12.18 18.64
N VAL A 1052 3.93 11.21 17.72
CA VAL A 1052 4.54 9.88 17.88
C VAL A 1052 6.06 9.96 17.68
N GLY A 1053 6.54 10.72 16.68
CA GLY A 1053 7.96 10.89 16.39
C GLY A 1053 8.77 11.51 17.53
N LEU A 1054 8.22 12.51 18.23
CA LEU A 1054 8.83 13.11 19.42
C LEU A 1054 8.92 12.13 20.62
N ASN A 1055 8.10 11.09 20.64
CA ASN A 1055 8.04 10.09 21.72
C ASN A 1055 8.56 8.71 21.28
N LEU A 1056 9.07 8.57 20.05
CA LEU A 1056 9.36 7.32 19.35
C LEU A 1056 10.06 6.28 20.23
N TYR A 1057 11.19 6.66 20.82
CA TYR A 1057 12.02 5.74 21.62
C TYR A 1057 11.43 5.46 23.01
N ARG A 1058 10.72 6.40 23.62
CA ARG A 1058 10.03 6.20 24.90
C ARG A 1058 8.87 5.21 24.74
N ILE A 1059 8.07 5.35 23.68
CA ILE A 1059 7.01 4.38 23.36
C ILE A 1059 7.63 3.01 23.01
N ARG A 1060 8.71 2.98 22.22
CA ARG A 1060 9.41 1.73 21.89
C ARG A 1060 9.96 1.01 23.12
N ALA A 1061 10.52 1.75 24.09
CA ALA A 1061 11.06 1.23 25.34
C ALA A 1061 10.00 0.83 26.38
N GLY A 1062 8.76 1.32 26.25
CA GLY A 1062 7.67 1.11 27.21
C GLY A 1062 7.56 2.19 28.31
N GLU A 1063 8.19 3.35 28.09
CA GLU A 1063 8.26 4.51 29.00
C GLU A 1063 7.21 5.58 28.69
N ALA A 1064 6.39 5.36 27.66
CA ALA A 1064 5.25 6.14 27.22
C ALA A 1064 4.20 5.23 26.55
N LYS A 1065 3.02 5.77 26.22
CA LYS A 1065 1.91 5.09 25.53
C LYS A 1065 1.53 5.83 24.24
#